data_AF-A0A8H7G7T4-F1
#
_entry.id   AF-A0A8H7G7T4-F1
#
_cell.length_a   1.000
_cell.length_b   1.000
_cell.length_c   1.000
_cell.angle_alpha   90.00
_cell.angle_beta   90.00
_cell.angle_gamma   90.00
#
_symmetry.space_group_name_H-M   'P 1'
#
loop_
_entity.id
_entity.type
_entity.pdbx_description
1 polymer ?
#
loop_
_entity_poly.entity_id
_entity_poly.type
_entity_poly.pdbx_seq_one_letter_code
_entity_poly.pdbx_strand_id
1 'polypeptide(L)'
;MANRMATGDVMPTVQSSPPRIATASTALSITTGTSPKLVYTIPANSDTKQSIVWAFSSTAPSSSDVDASIKIHTGAGSLTLDLTKPIGSDSTTPTSAAVIPLTPTQKIIVAHGIMCTIAFLFILPAGALLARYMRTFSNKWFMGHAFLQVIFSGPIILVGVVLGFVAKSQLGAPSDTHTTYGVVILLLYLMQCSLGGVIHWIKPKNATRRPAQNYLHGVLGVVVIGLAFYQVRTGYHDEWPKMTGLPSLPNGVNMLWIVWIILIPVLYFVGLALLPRQFKQERESRKLKTAAFRASFPLEMRTGTTLESIFHLDISSPLWSAKPIDEDPNVIVEAHLRFLRAGARIILTSTQVMSTDLLYQASFSTFERAGYTRADAVRIMLKSVHLADEARKQFLDERKNLTREDIRIALSIGPFGASLFPAQEFDGFYPRPYGPKAFSENEDNTNAFEHGSANADSIDALTKFHYDRLSIFEDDPDTWSNIDCLAFETVPLAREVQAIRRAVGMLRTAVKPWWISLVFTNGQFPETDIGGRHLSLSEVADAALAGPNPPSGIGFNCTQAELFTALLAGLREAVNEKQRKDIWLALYPNGGDVYDPANRTWRIRERGGNWAQDLGEIVKGVRGDWGGIIVGGCCRTGPEEIKQLSQYLL
;
A
#
# COMPACT_ATOMS: atom_id res chain seq x y z
N MET A 1 -51.32 -44.49 -22.96
CA MET A 1 -49.92 -44.71 -22.56
C MET A 1 -49.08 -44.70 -23.82
N ALA A 2 -47.91 -44.05 -23.80
CA ALA A 2 -46.92 -44.13 -24.86
C ALA A 2 -45.68 -44.84 -24.30
N ASN A 3 -45.11 -45.79 -25.06
CA ASN A 3 -43.86 -46.44 -24.66
C ASN A 3 -42.71 -45.52 -25.05
N ARG A 4 -42.01 -45.00 -24.05
CA ARG A 4 -40.88 -44.10 -24.26
C ARG A 4 -39.69 -44.55 -23.42
N MET A 5 -38.50 -44.23 -23.90
CA MET A 5 -37.25 -44.54 -23.22
C MET A 5 -36.45 -43.25 -23.00
N ALA A 6 -35.79 -43.17 -21.86
CA ALA A 6 -34.79 -42.15 -21.57
C ALA A 6 -33.60 -42.80 -20.86
N THR A 7 -32.41 -42.29 -21.14
CA THR A 7 -31.15 -42.70 -20.49
C THR A 7 -30.76 -41.75 -19.34
N GLY A 8 -31.61 -40.76 -19.03
CA GLY A 8 -31.40 -39.74 -17.99
C GLY A 8 -32.53 -38.70 -17.98
N ASP A 9 -32.25 -37.49 -17.47
CA ASP A 9 -33.20 -36.36 -17.36
C ASP A 9 -33.41 -35.62 -18.69
N VAL A 10 -33.63 -36.36 -19.76
CA VAL A 10 -33.89 -35.84 -21.10
C VAL A 10 -35.32 -36.15 -21.50
N MET A 11 -35.83 -35.38 -22.46
CA MET A 11 -37.13 -35.65 -23.06
C MET A 11 -37.17 -37.11 -23.58
N PRO A 12 -38.04 -37.98 -23.04
CA PRO A 12 -38.03 -39.39 -23.40
C PRO A 12 -38.51 -39.56 -24.85
N THR A 13 -37.83 -40.40 -25.61
CA THR A 13 -38.12 -40.64 -27.03
C THR A 13 -39.05 -41.83 -27.19
N VAL A 14 -39.91 -41.81 -28.21
CA VAL A 14 -40.84 -42.91 -28.51
C VAL A 14 -40.05 -44.15 -28.88
N GLN A 15 -40.34 -45.25 -28.19
CA GLN A 15 -39.77 -46.56 -28.52
C GLN A 15 -40.75 -47.31 -29.41
N SER A 16 -40.36 -47.53 -30.67
CA SER A 16 -41.20 -48.20 -31.67
C SER A 16 -41.45 -49.68 -31.34
N SER A 17 -40.49 -50.36 -30.71
CA SER A 17 -40.56 -51.78 -30.37
C SER A 17 -39.98 -52.08 -28.98
N PRO A 18 -40.73 -51.78 -27.89
CA PRO A 18 -40.27 -52.08 -26.53
C PRO A 18 -40.35 -53.60 -26.23
N PRO A 19 -39.41 -54.14 -25.43
CA PRO A 19 -39.38 -55.57 -25.11
C PRO A 19 -40.56 -56.02 -24.23
N ARG A 20 -41.18 -55.09 -23.49
CA ARG A 20 -42.42 -55.31 -22.73
C ARG A 20 -43.30 -54.08 -22.86
N ILE A 21 -44.58 -54.27 -23.16
CA ILE A 21 -45.56 -53.19 -23.35
C ILE A 21 -46.47 -53.13 -22.13
N ALA A 22 -46.58 -51.96 -21.51
CA ALA A 22 -47.56 -51.72 -20.45
C ALA A 22 -48.93 -51.39 -21.04
N THR A 23 -49.97 -52.07 -20.58
CA THR A 23 -51.37 -51.82 -20.96
C THR A 23 -52.11 -51.17 -19.80
N ALA A 24 -52.60 -49.94 -19.99
CA ALA A 24 -53.35 -49.24 -18.96
C ALA A 24 -54.74 -49.86 -18.73
N SER A 25 -55.14 -49.99 -17.47
CA SER A 25 -56.50 -50.33 -17.08
C SER A 25 -57.26 -49.06 -16.72
N THR A 26 -58.02 -48.53 -17.67
CA THR A 26 -58.82 -47.32 -17.47
C THR A 26 -59.92 -47.51 -16.44
N ALA A 27 -60.54 -48.69 -16.39
CA ALA A 27 -61.61 -49.01 -15.42
C ALA A 27 -61.13 -49.04 -13.96
N LEU A 28 -59.85 -49.34 -13.73
CA LEU A 28 -59.27 -49.42 -12.38
C LEU A 28 -58.44 -48.17 -12.02
N SER A 29 -58.21 -47.28 -12.97
CA SER A 29 -57.44 -46.05 -12.74
C SER A 29 -58.36 -44.92 -12.29
N ILE A 30 -57.95 -44.17 -11.27
CA ILE A 30 -58.60 -42.98 -10.75
C ILE A 30 -57.63 -41.82 -10.96
N THR A 31 -57.93 -40.92 -11.89
CA THR A 31 -57.03 -39.78 -12.22
C THR A 31 -57.46 -38.46 -11.59
N THR A 32 -58.55 -38.45 -10.82
CA THR A 32 -59.10 -37.27 -10.15
C THR A 32 -59.14 -37.46 -8.63
N GLY A 33 -59.11 -36.35 -7.88
CA GLY A 33 -59.12 -36.36 -6.40
C GLY A 33 -57.73 -36.27 -5.76
N THR A 34 -57.67 -36.38 -4.43
CA THR A 34 -56.44 -36.20 -3.62
C THR A 34 -55.50 -37.40 -3.62
N SER A 35 -55.90 -38.53 -4.21
CA SER A 35 -55.11 -39.76 -4.26
C SER A 35 -55.32 -40.48 -5.61
N PRO A 36 -54.73 -39.95 -6.70
CA PRO A 36 -54.84 -40.58 -8.00
C PRO A 36 -54.17 -41.96 -7.99
N LYS A 37 -54.80 -42.92 -8.64
CA LYS A 37 -54.33 -44.31 -8.81
C LYS A 37 -54.24 -44.62 -10.29
N LEU A 38 -53.07 -45.03 -10.75
CA LEU A 38 -52.87 -45.52 -12.11
C LEU A 38 -52.66 -47.02 -12.07
N VAL A 39 -53.50 -47.76 -12.79
CA VAL A 39 -53.43 -49.22 -12.86
C VAL A 39 -53.07 -49.61 -14.28
N TYR A 40 -52.10 -50.50 -14.42
CA TYR A 40 -51.64 -51.02 -15.68
C TYR A 40 -51.13 -52.45 -15.50
N THR A 41 -51.06 -53.20 -16.60
CA THR A 41 -50.52 -54.55 -16.65
C THR A 41 -49.26 -54.56 -17.51
N ILE A 42 -48.23 -55.31 -17.11
CA ILE A 42 -47.01 -55.54 -17.91
C ILE A 42 -46.83 -57.05 -18.06
N PRO A 43 -46.46 -57.56 -19.25
CA PRO A 43 -46.09 -58.96 -19.42
C PRO A 43 -45.03 -59.40 -18.41
N ALA A 44 -45.27 -60.54 -17.75
CA ALA A 44 -44.34 -61.12 -16.80
C ALA A 44 -43.05 -61.59 -17.52
N ASN A 45 -41.94 -61.58 -16.78
CA ASN A 45 -40.67 -62.18 -17.18
C ASN A 45 -40.10 -63.00 -16.01
N SER A 46 -38.92 -63.60 -16.18
CA SER A 46 -38.26 -64.40 -15.15
C SER A 46 -37.67 -63.58 -13.99
N ASP A 47 -37.80 -62.25 -14.00
CA ASP A 47 -37.22 -61.41 -12.97
C ASP A 47 -38.03 -61.51 -11.68
N THR A 48 -37.35 -61.86 -10.59
CA THR A 48 -37.95 -61.89 -9.25
C THR A 48 -37.87 -60.54 -8.53
N LYS A 49 -37.05 -59.61 -9.04
CA LYS A 49 -36.95 -58.23 -8.57
C LYS A 49 -37.11 -57.26 -9.73
N GLN A 50 -38.02 -56.31 -9.63
CA GLN A 50 -38.28 -55.32 -10.67
C GLN A 50 -38.08 -53.90 -10.14
N SER A 51 -37.12 -53.19 -10.71
CA SER A 51 -36.93 -51.76 -10.45
C SER A 51 -37.91 -50.94 -11.28
N ILE A 52 -38.68 -50.10 -10.60
CA ILE A 52 -39.65 -49.18 -11.18
C ILE A 52 -39.22 -47.76 -10.84
N VAL A 53 -39.25 -46.88 -11.83
CA VAL A 53 -39.16 -45.44 -11.63
C VAL A 53 -40.55 -44.87 -11.88
N TRP A 54 -41.02 -44.01 -10.99
CA TRP A 54 -42.26 -43.26 -11.16
C TRP A 54 -41.94 -41.77 -11.24
N ALA A 55 -42.70 -41.05 -12.05
CA ALA A 55 -42.65 -39.60 -12.12
C ALA A 55 -44.05 -39.07 -12.45
N PHE A 56 -44.43 -37.94 -11.86
CA PHE A 56 -45.70 -37.26 -12.12
C PHE A 56 -45.48 -35.77 -12.29
N SER A 57 -46.32 -35.14 -13.10
CA SER A 57 -46.42 -33.69 -13.25
C SER A 57 -47.86 -33.27 -13.03
N SER A 58 -48.09 -32.13 -12.39
CA SER A 58 -49.42 -31.50 -12.34
C SER A 58 -49.82 -30.85 -13.67
N THR A 59 -48.89 -30.75 -14.63
CA THR A 59 -49.12 -30.14 -15.94
C THR A 59 -49.33 -31.23 -16.98
N ALA A 60 -50.50 -31.24 -17.62
CA ALA A 60 -50.78 -32.17 -18.71
C ALA A 60 -49.89 -31.88 -19.94
N PRO A 61 -49.48 -32.90 -20.71
CA PRO A 61 -48.85 -32.72 -22.02
C PRO A 61 -49.75 -31.90 -22.98
N SER A 62 -49.15 -31.28 -23.99
CA SER A 62 -49.86 -30.42 -24.95
C SER A 62 -50.86 -31.17 -25.84
N SER A 63 -50.69 -32.48 -26.01
CA SER A 63 -51.63 -33.36 -26.72
C SER A 63 -51.54 -34.80 -26.17
N SER A 64 -52.45 -35.66 -26.61
CA SER A 64 -52.45 -37.10 -26.31
C SER A 64 -51.51 -37.91 -27.21
N ASP A 65 -50.75 -37.26 -28.11
CA ASP A 65 -49.90 -37.95 -29.08
C ASP A 65 -48.73 -38.67 -28.43
N VAL A 66 -48.30 -39.77 -29.05
CA VAL A 66 -47.26 -40.64 -28.49
C VAL A 66 -45.91 -39.96 -28.39
N ASP A 67 -45.65 -38.89 -29.14
CA ASP A 67 -44.43 -38.09 -29.18
C ASP A 67 -44.59 -36.68 -28.57
N ALA A 68 -45.77 -36.34 -28.03
CA ALA A 68 -46.03 -35.05 -27.38
C ALA A 68 -44.97 -34.69 -26.34
N SER A 69 -44.53 -33.42 -26.31
CA SER A 69 -43.55 -32.93 -25.36
C SER A 69 -44.09 -33.02 -23.92
N ILE A 70 -43.31 -33.61 -23.02
CA ILE A 70 -43.67 -33.76 -21.60
C ILE A 70 -42.97 -32.66 -20.82
N LYS A 71 -43.71 -32.01 -19.92
CA LYS A 71 -43.16 -31.00 -19.01
C LYS A 71 -42.40 -31.68 -17.87
N ILE A 72 -41.46 -30.95 -17.26
CA ILE A 72 -40.69 -31.45 -16.12
C ILE A 72 -41.63 -31.98 -15.03
N HIS A 73 -41.26 -33.12 -14.45
CA HIS A 73 -42.04 -33.78 -13.41
C HIS A 73 -41.94 -33.00 -12.10
N THR A 74 -43.05 -32.87 -11.37
CA THR A 74 -43.15 -32.21 -10.05
C THR A 74 -42.89 -33.16 -8.89
N GLY A 75 -42.90 -34.47 -9.15
CA GLY A 75 -42.46 -35.48 -8.21
C GLY A 75 -42.01 -36.73 -8.95
N ALA A 76 -41.00 -37.39 -8.43
CA ALA A 76 -40.48 -38.63 -8.99
C ALA A 76 -39.85 -39.47 -7.88
N GLY A 77 -39.66 -40.75 -8.15
CA GLY A 77 -38.99 -41.67 -7.26
C GLY A 77 -38.74 -43.00 -7.93
N SER A 78 -38.08 -43.89 -7.21
CA SER A 78 -37.92 -45.27 -7.62
C SER A 78 -38.33 -46.20 -6.49
N LEU A 79 -38.71 -47.41 -6.88
CA LEU A 79 -38.98 -48.51 -5.97
C LEU A 79 -38.51 -49.81 -6.61
N THR A 80 -38.18 -50.79 -5.80
CA THR A 80 -37.89 -52.15 -6.28
C THR A 80 -38.97 -53.07 -5.75
N LEU A 81 -39.74 -53.68 -6.64
CA LEU A 81 -40.69 -54.73 -6.31
C LEU A 81 -39.93 -56.05 -6.15
N ASP A 82 -40.15 -56.74 -5.04
CA ASP A 82 -39.73 -58.12 -4.83
C ASP A 82 -40.93 -59.02 -5.06
N LEU A 83 -40.98 -59.66 -6.23
CA LEU A 83 -42.09 -60.49 -6.67
C LEU A 83 -42.13 -61.87 -5.99
N THR A 84 -41.14 -62.18 -5.13
CA THR A 84 -41.13 -63.41 -4.32
C THR A 84 -41.92 -63.27 -3.02
N LYS A 85 -42.32 -62.05 -2.66
CA LYS A 85 -43.02 -61.75 -1.40
C LYS A 85 -44.53 -61.66 -1.61
N PRO A 86 -45.34 -62.11 -0.62
CA PRO A 86 -46.79 -62.00 -0.70
C PRO A 86 -47.26 -60.53 -0.64
N ILE A 87 -48.25 -60.20 -1.47
CA ILE A 87 -48.90 -58.89 -1.54
C ILE A 87 -49.52 -58.58 -0.17
N GLY A 88 -49.06 -57.50 0.48
CA GLY A 88 -49.59 -57.05 1.77
C GLY A 88 -48.82 -57.51 3.01
N SER A 89 -47.72 -58.27 2.86
CA SER A 89 -46.67 -58.23 3.88
C SER A 89 -46.01 -56.84 3.82
N ASP A 90 -45.67 -56.22 4.95
CA ASP A 90 -44.96 -54.92 5.01
C ASP A 90 -43.54 -55.02 4.38
N SER A 91 -43.48 -55.26 3.08
CA SER A 91 -42.27 -55.35 2.27
C SER A 91 -41.99 -54.06 1.51
N THR A 92 -42.76 -53.01 1.75
CA THR A 92 -42.34 -51.63 1.53
C THR A 92 -42.01 -51.04 2.89
N THR A 93 -40.82 -51.33 3.41
CA THR A 93 -40.17 -50.36 4.28
C THR A 93 -40.09 -49.09 3.43
N PRO A 94 -40.77 -47.98 3.79
CA PRO A 94 -40.37 -46.70 3.24
C PRO A 94 -38.97 -46.51 3.79
N THR A 95 -37.94 -46.78 2.99
CA THR A 95 -36.62 -46.25 3.27
C THR A 95 -36.82 -44.75 3.39
N SER A 96 -36.70 -44.27 4.63
CA SER A 96 -36.76 -42.88 5.08
C SER A 96 -36.71 -41.93 3.90
N ALA A 97 -37.86 -41.38 3.47
CA ALA A 97 -38.03 -40.49 2.32
C ALA A 97 -36.76 -40.44 1.45
N ALA A 98 -36.51 -41.50 0.67
CA ALA A 98 -35.22 -41.74 0.04
C ALA A 98 -34.69 -40.43 -0.52
N VAL A 99 -33.61 -39.91 0.09
CA VAL A 99 -32.95 -38.69 -0.34
C VAL A 99 -32.55 -38.95 -1.79
N ILE A 100 -33.34 -38.42 -2.73
CA ILE A 100 -33.07 -38.58 -4.15
C ILE A 100 -31.67 -37.98 -4.35
N PRO A 101 -30.68 -38.78 -4.75
CA PRO A 101 -29.34 -38.24 -4.96
C PRO A 101 -29.44 -37.19 -6.06
N LEU A 102 -28.97 -35.97 -5.76
CA LEU A 102 -28.98 -34.87 -6.72
C LEU A 102 -28.33 -35.31 -8.03
N THR A 103 -28.96 -34.94 -9.15
CA THR A 103 -28.43 -35.21 -10.48
C THR A 103 -27.11 -34.45 -10.67
N PRO A 104 -26.24 -34.84 -11.63
CA PRO A 104 -24.98 -34.12 -11.88
C PRO A 104 -25.18 -32.61 -12.09
N THR A 105 -26.22 -32.22 -12.85
CA THR A 105 -26.54 -30.81 -13.08
C THR A 105 -27.12 -30.14 -11.83
N GLN A 106 -27.96 -30.81 -11.05
CA GLN A 106 -28.42 -30.27 -9.76
C GLN A 106 -27.27 -30.06 -8.77
N LYS A 107 -26.25 -30.92 -8.77
CA LYS A 107 -25.03 -30.71 -7.98
C LYS A 107 -24.26 -29.45 -8.41
N ILE A 108 -24.22 -29.15 -9.71
CA ILE A 108 -23.63 -27.90 -10.23
C ILE A 108 -24.43 -26.69 -9.77
N ILE A 109 -25.77 -26.76 -9.81
CA ILE A 109 -26.66 -25.69 -9.30
C ILE A 109 -26.43 -25.45 -7.80
N VAL A 110 -26.33 -26.53 -7.02
CA VAL A 110 -26.01 -26.45 -5.58
C VAL A 110 -24.62 -25.83 -5.37
N ALA A 111 -23.60 -26.25 -6.13
CA ALA A 111 -22.26 -25.69 -6.04
C ALA A 111 -22.23 -24.19 -6.37
N HIS A 112 -22.91 -23.77 -7.45
CA HIS A 112 -23.14 -22.36 -7.78
C HIS A 112 -23.76 -21.61 -6.61
N GLY A 113 -24.89 -22.11 -6.08
CA GLY A 113 -25.62 -21.50 -4.98
C GLY A 113 -24.79 -21.35 -3.71
N ILE A 114 -24.01 -22.38 -3.34
CA ILE A 114 -23.12 -22.36 -2.17
C ILE A 114 -22.01 -21.32 -2.36
N MET A 115 -21.30 -21.35 -3.49
CA MET A 115 -20.19 -20.42 -3.73
C MET A 115 -20.65 -18.97 -3.76
N CYS A 116 -21.74 -18.68 -4.49
CA CYS A 116 -22.31 -17.33 -4.55
C CYS A 116 -22.86 -16.89 -3.19
N THR A 117 -23.46 -17.79 -2.40
CA THR A 117 -23.91 -17.47 -1.04
C THR A 117 -22.73 -17.13 -0.13
N ILE A 118 -21.68 -17.96 -0.11
CA ILE A 118 -20.49 -17.72 0.71
C ILE A 118 -19.85 -16.37 0.35
N ALA A 119 -19.66 -16.10 -0.95
CA ALA A 119 -19.08 -14.85 -1.39
C ALA A 119 -19.97 -13.64 -1.06
N PHE A 120 -21.23 -13.66 -1.49
CA PHE A 120 -22.11 -12.49 -1.43
C PHE A 120 -22.73 -12.22 -0.06
N LEU A 121 -23.06 -13.26 0.72
CA LEU A 121 -23.70 -13.07 2.03
C LEU A 121 -22.70 -12.99 3.19
N PHE A 122 -21.49 -13.53 3.02
CA PHE A 122 -20.53 -13.60 4.13
C PHE A 122 -19.25 -12.83 3.84
N ILE A 123 -18.53 -13.16 2.76
CA ILE A 123 -17.18 -12.61 2.54
C ILE A 123 -17.22 -11.12 2.19
N LEU A 124 -18.04 -10.69 1.21
CA LEU A 124 -18.10 -9.28 0.83
C LEU A 124 -18.60 -8.40 2.00
N PRO A 125 -19.67 -8.77 2.74
CA PRO A 125 -20.08 -8.03 3.92
C PRO A 125 -19.02 -8.01 5.03
N ALA A 126 -18.36 -9.14 5.29
CA ALA A 126 -17.28 -9.21 6.28
C ALA A 126 -16.12 -8.28 5.90
N GLY A 127 -15.71 -8.24 4.64
CA GLY A 127 -14.70 -7.31 4.15
C GLY A 127 -15.12 -5.84 4.29
N ALA A 128 -16.41 -5.53 4.08
CA ALA A 128 -16.94 -4.17 4.25
C ALA A 128 -16.98 -3.76 5.74
N LEU A 129 -17.41 -4.65 6.63
CA LEU A 129 -17.39 -4.44 8.07
C LEU A 129 -15.95 -4.33 8.59
N LEU A 130 -15.02 -5.15 8.12
CA LEU A 130 -13.60 -5.05 8.46
C LEU A 130 -13.06 -3.65 8.16
N ALA A 131 -13.30 -3.13 6.95
CA ALA A 131 -12.91 -1.75 6.60
C ALA A 131 -13.65 -0.68 7.40
N ARG A 132 -14.84 -0.98 7.93
CA ARG A 132 -15.59 -0.04 8.77
C ARG A 132 -15.01 0.07 10.17
N TYR A 133 -14.79 -1.06 10.82
CA TYR A 133 -14.32 -1.11 12.20
C TYR A 133 -12.80 -0.92 12.29
N MET A 134 -12.01 -1.69 11.53
CA MET A 134 -10.55 -1.73 11.70
C MET A 134 -9.83 -0.48 11.19
N ARG A 135 -10.45 0.31 10.32
CA ARG A 135 -9.88 1.60 9.89
C ARG A 135 -9.61 2.55 11.06
N THR A 136 -10.29 2.37 12.20
CA THR A 136 -10.10 3.17 13.41
C THR A 136 -8.98 2.65 14.32
N PHE A 137 -8.62 1.37 14.21
CA PHE A 137 -7.79 0.67 15.20
C PHE A 137 -6.48 0.11 14.64
N SER A 138 -6.36 -0.13 13.33
CA SER A 138 -5.18 -0.75 12.74
C SER A 138 -4.88 -0.19 11.36
N ASN A 139 -3.60 0.06 11.06
CA ASN A 139 -3.15 0.50 9.73
C ASN A 139 -3.18 -0.63 8.68
N LYS A 140 -3.30 -1.90 9.11
CA LYS A 140 -3.38 -3.07 8.23
C LYS A 140 -4.79 -3.33 7.70
N TRP A 141 -5.78 -2.51 8.07
CA TRP A 141 -7.19 -2.68 7.67
C TRP A 141 -7.35 -2.79 6.14
N PHE A 142 -6.55 -2.06 5.38
CA PHE A 142 -6.62 -2.05 3.91
C PHE A 142 -6.21 -3.41 3.33
N MET A 143 -5.11 -4.00 3.81
CA MET A 143 -4.65 -5.30 3.33
C MET A 143 -5.68 -6.39 3.60
N GLY A 144 -6.25 -6.42 4.81
CA GLY A 144 -7.31 -7.37 5.14
C GLY A 144 -8.58 -7.14 4.30
N HIS A 145 -8.96 -5.89 4.05
CA HIS A 145 -10.09 -5.55 3.20
C HIS A 145 -9.86 -5.98 1.74
N ALA A 146 -8.71 -5.63 1.15
CA ALA A 146 -8.36 -5.99 -0.21
C ALA A 146 -8.24 -7.52 -0.39
N PHE A 147 -7.68 -8.21 0.60
CA PHE A 147 -7.61 -9.67 0.60
C PHE A 147 -9.00 -10.30 0.54
N LEU A 148 -9.90 -9.93 1.45
CA LEU A 148 -11.26 -10.47 1.47
C LEU A 148 -12.06 -10.11 0.22
N GLN A 149 -11.93 -8.87 -0.27
CA GLN A 149 -12.75 -8.32 -1.34
C GLN A 149 -12.25 -8.61 -2.75
N VAL A 150 -10.99 -9.01 -2.95
CA VAL A 150 -10.43 -9.24 -4.29
C VAL A 150 -9.83 -10.63 -4.37
N ILE A 151 -8.87 -10.94 -3.50
CA ILE A 151 -8.11 -12.18 -3.55
C ILE A 151 -8.97 -13.38 -3.14
N PHE A 152 -9.81 -13.22 -2.13
CA PHE A 152 -10.63 -14.30 -1.60
C PHE A 152 -12.00 -14.38 -2.28
N SER A 153 -12.76 -13.29 -2.34
CA SER A 153 -14.09 -13.29 -2.98
C SER A 153 -14.03 -13.40 -4.50
N GLY A 154 -13.06 -12.78 -5.17
CA GLY A 154 -13.01 -12.70 -6.64
C GLY A 154 -13.04 -14.07 -7.32
N PRO A 155 -12.12 -14.99 -6.99
CA PRO A 155 -12.13 -16.34 -7.55
C PRO A 155 -13.41 -17.11 -7.23
N ILE A 156 -13.94 -16.99 -6.02
CA ILE A 156 -15.17 -17.70 -5.60
C ILE A 156 -16.38 -17.21 -6.40
N ILE A 157 -16.52 -15.89 -6.57
CA ILE A 157 -17.59 -15.29 -7.37
C ILE A 157 -17.47 -15.73 -8.82
N LEU A 158 -16.26 -15.68 -9.39
CA LEU A 158 -16.04 -16.05 -10.78
C LEU A 158 -16.42 -17.51 -11.05
N VAL A 159 -15.91 -18.43 -10.23
CA VAL A 159 -16.23 -19.86 -10.35
C VAL A 159 -17.73 -20.09 -10.12
N GLY A 160 -18.32 -19.46 -9.10
CA GLY A 160 -19.75 -19.54 -8.84
C GLY A 160 -20.57 -19.13 -10.06
N VAL A 161 -20.32 -17.95 -10.65
CA VAL A 161 -21.04 -17.47 -11.84
C VAL A 161 -20.83 -18.40 -13.05
N VAL A 162 -19.61 -18.89 -13.27
CA VAL A 162 -19.33 -19.85 -14.35
C VAL A 162 -20.16 -21.13 -14.18
N LEU A 163 -20.23 -21.69 -12.96
CA LEU A 163 -21.05 -22.87 -12.69
C LEU A 163 -22.54 -22.62 -12.97
N GLY A 164 -23.04 -21.40 -12.72
CA GLY A 164 -24.41 -21.00 -13.06
C GLY A 164 -24.68 -21.06 -14.57
N PHE A 165 -23.75 -20.53 -15.38
CA PHE A 165 -23.83 -20.61 -16.85
C PHE A 165 -23.73 -22.06 -17.35
N VAL A 166 -22.83 -22.86 -16.76
CA VAL A 166 -22.68 -24.29 -17.11
C VAL A 166 -23.97 -25.06 -16.82
N ALA A 167 -24.57 -24.88 -15.64
CA ALA A 167 -25.83 -25.52 -15.28
C ALA A 167 -26.96 -25.15 -16.27
N LYS A 168 -27.04 -23.86 -16.61
CA LYS A 168 -28.05 -23.35 -17.54
C LYS A 168 -27.88 -23.89 -18.96
N SER A 169 -26.63 -23.97 -19.43
CA SER A 169 -26.28 -24.57 -20.71
C SER A 169 -26.68 -26.05 -20.78
N GLN A 170 -26.41 -26.82 -19.72
CA GLN A 170 -26.80 -28.24 -19.63
C GLN A 170 -28.32 -28.43 -19.62
N LEU A 171 -29.07 -27.50 -19.05
CA LEU A 171 -30.54 -27.54 -19.01
C LEU A 171 -31.21 -26.98 -20.27
N GLY A 172 -30.46 -26.37 -21.19
CA GLY A 172 -31.02 -25.67 -22.35
C GLY A 172 -31.94 -24.51 -21.98
N ALA A 173 -31.78 -23.94 -20.78
CA ALA A 173 -32.69 -22.91 -20.25
C ALA A 173 -32.34 -21.52 -20.81
N PRO A 174 -33.34 -20.71 -21.25
CA PRO A 174 -33.11 -19.37 -21.79
C PRO A 174 -32.72 -18.37 -20.70
N SER A 175 -31.96 -17.32 -21.05
CA SER A 175 -31.60 -16.22 -20.13
C SER A 175 -32.84 -15.64 -19.43
N ASP A 176 -32.72 -15.44 -18.12
CA ASP A 176 -33.78 -14.94 -17.24
C ASP A 176 -33.29 -13.74 -16.43
N THR A 177 -34.18 -13.17 -15.61
CA THR A 177 -33.88 -12.03 -14.74
C THR A 177 -32.75 -12.33 -13.76
N HIS A 178 -32.68 -13.55 -13.20
CA HIS A 178 -31.61 -13.95 -12.31
C HIS A 178 -30.25 -13.91 -13.03
N THR A 179 -30.16 -14.45 -14.24
CA THR A 179 -28.95 -14.45 -15.05
C THR A 179 -28.52 -13.02 -15.40
N THR A 180 -29.46 -12.17 -15.82
CA THR A 180 -29.19 -10.78 -16.18
C THR A 180 -28.68 -9.97 -14.98
N TYR A 181 -29.37 -10.02 -13.84
CA TYR A 181 -28.93 -9.32 -12.63
C TYR A 181 -27.60 -9.86 -12.10
N GLY A 182 -27.36 -11.17 -12.20
CA GLY A 182 -26.08 -11.78 -11.84
C GLY A 182 -24.90 -11.19 -12.63
N VAL A 183 -25.05 -11.01 -13.95
CA VAL A 183 -24.03 -10.37 -14.79
C VAL A 183 -23.86 -8.89 -14.43
N VAL A 184 -24.95 -8.16 -14.22
CA VAL A 184 -24.89 -6.73 -13.83
C VAL A 184 -24.14 -6.58 -12.50
N ILE A 185 -24.42 -7.41 -11.50
CA ILE A 185 -23.74 -7.38 -10.20
C ILE A 185 -22.26 -7.72 -10.36
N LEU A 186 -21.90 -8.69 -11.22
CA LEU A 186 -20.49 -9.02 -11.51
C LEU A 186 -19.75 -7.81 -12.12
N LEU A 187 -20.36 -7.12 -13.08
CA LEU A 187 -19.78 -5.93 -13.69
C LEU A 187 -19.62 -4.79 -12.67
N LEU A 188 -20.64 -4.56 -11.83
CA LEU A 188 -20.56 -3.57 -10.76
C LEU A 188 -19.49 -3.92 -9.72
N TYR A 189 -19.32 -5.21 -9.40
CA TYR A 189 -18.25 -5.69 -8.52
C TYR A 189 -16.86 -5.43 -9.12
N LEU A 190 -16.65 -5.74 -10.40
CA LEU A 190 -15.39 -5.45 -11.10
C LEU A 190 -15.11 -3.95 -11.15
N MET A 191 -16.13 -3.13 -11.42
CA MET A 191 -16.04 -1.67 -11.35
C MET A 191 -15.67 -1.19 -9.95
N GLN A 192 -16.29 -1.75 -8.90
CA GLN A 192 -16.01 -1.42 -7.51
C GLN A 192 -14.58 -1.75 -7.09
N CYS A 193 -14.06 -2.91 -7.51
CA CYS A 193 -12.67 -3.32 -7.29
C CYS A 193 -11.70 -2.41 -8.05
N SER A 194 -12.01 -2.08 -9.30
CA SER A 194 -11.21 -1.17 -10.13
C SER A 194 -11.16 0.23 -9.52
N LEU A 195 -12.30 0.76 -9.06
CA LEU A 195 -12.38 2.03 -8.35
C LEU A 195 -11.58 2.01 -7.04
N GLY A 196 -11.61 0.91 -6.29
CA GLY A 196 -10.78 0.71 -5.10
C GLY A 196 -9.28 0.75 -5.42
N GLY A 197 -8.86 0.09 -6.51
CA GLY A 197 -7.50 0.14 -7.02
C GLY A 197 -7.08 1.55 -7.45
N VAL A 198 -7.91 2.23 -8.23
CA VAL A 198 -7.70 3.63 -8.66
C VAL A 198 -7.54 4.55 -7.46
N ILE A 199 -8.40 4.45 -6.44
CA ILE A 199 -8.28 5.27 -5.22
C ILE A 199 -6.95 5.03 -4.49
N HIS A 200 -6.45 3.80 -4.53
CA HIS A 200 -5.20 3.43 -3.88
C HIS A 200 -3.97 3.91 -4.66
N TRP A 201 -3.96 3.71 -5.99
CA TRP A 201 -2.82 4.01 -6.87
C TRP A 201 -2.82 5.47 -7.38
N ILE A 202 -3.99 6.10 -7.51
CA ILE A 202 -4.17 7.44 -8.06
C ILE A 202 -4.79 8.33 -6.97
N LYS A 203 -3.92 8.95 -6.17
CA LYS A 203 -4.33 9.88 -5.09
C LYS A 203 -4.30 11.32 -5.60
N PRO A 204 -5.39 12.10 -5.44
CA PRO A 204 -5.44 13.49 -5.90
C PRO A 204 -4.42 14.35 -5.15
N LYS A 205 -3.64 15.10 -5.94
CA LYS A 205 -2.40 15.78 -5.51
C LYS A 205 -2.63 16.89 -4.47
N ASN A 206 -3.83 17.50 -4.40
CA ASN A 206 -4.13 18.68 -3.56
C ASN A 206 -5.49 18.60 -2.81
N ALA A 207 -5.88 17.43 -2.31
CA ALA A 207 -7.21 17.27 -1.70
C ALA A 207 -7.25 17.79 -0.24
N THR A 208 -7.69 19.04 -0.06
CA THR A 208 -7.99 19.62 1.28
C THR A 208 -9.17 18.92 1.97
N ARG A 209 -10.03 18.27 1.18
CA ARG A 209 -11.19 17.48 1.62
C ARG A 209 -11.03 16.03 1.17
N ARG A 210 -11.80 15.13 1.80
CA ARG A 210 -11.81 13.72 1.39
C ARG A 210 -12.28 13.63 -0.08
N PRO A 211 -11.52 12.97 -0.97
CA PRO A 211 -11.87 12.91 -2.39
C PRO A 211 -13.25 12.30 -2.64
N ALA A 212 -14.00 12.83 -3.61
CA ALA A 212 -15.34 12.35 -3.96
C ALA A 212 -15.37 10.85 -4.31
N GLN A 213 -14.31 10.37 -4.97
CA GLN A 213 -14.10 8.94 -5.29
C GLN A 213 -14.19 8.02 -4.07
N ASN A 214 -13.76 8.48 -2.88
CA ASN A 214 -13.83 7.65 -1.66
C ASN A 214 -15.27 7.46 -1.17
N TYR A 215 -16.13 8.46 -1.37
CA TYR A 215 -17.55 8.36 -1.06
C TYR A 215 -18.25 7.49 -2.10
N LEU A 216 -17.92 7.69 -3.38
CA LEU A 216 -18.45 6.87 -4.47
C LEU A 216 -18.15 5.39 -4.25
N HIS A 217 -16.91 5.03 -3.91
CA HIS A 217 -16.54 3.65 -3.58
C HIS A 217 -17.30 3.10 -2.37
N GLY A 218 -17.53 3.91 -1.34
CA GLY A 218 -18.34 3.50 -0.19
C GLY A 218 -19.80 3.19 -0.58
N VAL A 219 -20.44 4.10 -1.31
CA VAL A 219 -21.85 3.98 -1.72
C VAL A 219 -22.02 2.83 -2.71
N LEU A 220 -21.19 2.76 -3.76
CA LEU A 220 -21.23 1.70 -4.76
C LEU A 220 -21.06 0.33 -4.10
N GLY A 221 -20.13 0.19 -3.16
CA GLY A 221 -19.93 -1.06 -2.42
C GLY A 221 -21.17 -1.52 -1.64
N VAL A 222 -21.87 -0.59 -0.98
CA VAL A 222 -23.11 -0.91 -0.25
C VAL A 222 -24.23 -1.30 -1.21
N VAL A 223 -24.35 -0.61 -2.35
CA VAL A 223 -25.34 -0.95 -3.39
C VAL A 223 -25.09 -2.35 -3.96
N VAL A 224 -23.82 -2.67 -4.26
CA VAL A 224 -23.44 -4.01 -4.75
C VAL A 224 -23.81 -5.10 -3.74
N ILE A 225 -23.54 -4.89 -2.45
CA ILE A 225 -23.91 -5.86 -1.40
C ILE A 225 -25.44 -6.01 -1.29
N GLY A 226 -26.20 -4.91 -1.35
CA GLY A 226 -27.67 -4.94 -1.32
C GLY A 226 -28.27 -5.71 -2.50
N LEU A 227 -27.77 -5.46 -3.71
CA LEU A 227 -28.16 -6.21 -4.90
C LEU A 227 -27.77 -7.69 -4.80
N ALA A 228 -26.61 -7.99 -4.22
CA ALA A 228 -26.15 -9.37 -4.03
C ALA A 228 -27.03 -10.14 -3.02
N PHE A 229 -27.51 -9.50 -1.96
CA PHE A 229 -28.47 -10.11 -1.02
C PHE A 229 -29.80 -10.45 -1.72
N TYR A 230 -30.29 -9.54 -2.55
CA TYR A 230 -31.47 -9.78 -3.37
C TYR A 230 -31.25 -10.94 -4.35
N GLN A 231 -30.10 -10.96 -5.04
CA GLN A 231 -29.75 -11.98 -6.01
C GLN A 231 -29.67 -13.39 -5.41
N VAL A 232 -29.08 -13.52 -4.21
CA VAL A 232 -29.03 -14.82 -3.53
C VAL A 232 -30.43 -15.27 -3.10
N ARG A 233 -31.29 -14.33 -2.68
CA ARG A 233 -32.69 -14.65 -2.35
C ARG A 233 -33.45 -15.18 -3.56
N THR A 234 -33.42 -14.47 -4.68
CA THR A 234 -34.12 -14.94 -5.89
C THR A 234 -33.56 -16.28 -6.37
N GLY A 235 -32.25 -16.52 -6.19
CA GLY A 235 -31.61 -17.81 -6.48
C GLY A 235 -32.23 -18.99 -5.73
N TYR A 236 -32.26 -18.94 -4.39
CA TYR A 236 -32.76 -20.08 -3.61
C TYR A 236 -34.29 -20.13 -3.51
N HIS A 237 -34.99 -19.00 -3.65
CA HIS A 237 -36.44 -18.93 -3.47
C HIS A 237 -37.19 -19.18 -4.79
N ASP A 238 -36.76 -18.53 -5.87
CA ASP A 238 -37.48 -18.52 -7.15
C ASP A 238 -36.82 -19.45 -8.17
N GLU A 239 -35.49 -19.41 -8.30
CA GLU A 239 -34.78 -20.18 -9.33
C GLU A 239 -34.57 -21.63 -8.95
N TRP A 240 -34.32 -21.93 -7.67
CA TRP A 240 -34.13 -23.31 -7.21
C TRP A 240 -35.31 -24.23 -7.57
N PRO A 241 -36.58 -23.92 -7.23
CA PRO A 241 -37.70 -24.79 -7.61
C PRO A 241 -37.91 -24.85 -9.13
N LYS A 242 -37.72 -23.73 -9.83
CA LYS A 242 -37.89 -23.66 -11.30
C LYS A 242 -36.86 -24.52 -12.04
N MET A 243 -35.60 -24.47 -11.63
CA MET A 243 -34.48 -25.09 -12.35
C MET A 243 -34.28 -26.56 -11.96
N THR A 244 -34.66 -26.94 -10.73
CA THR A 244 -34.46 -28.31 -10.23
C THR A 244 -35.72 -29.15 -10.22
N GLY A 245 -36.90 -28.53 -10.26
CA GLY A 245 -38.19 -29.19 -10.05
C GLY A 245 -38.41 -29.67 -8.60
N LEU A 246 -37.46 -29.39 -7.69
CA LEU A 246 -37.55 -29.80 -6.29
C LEU A 246 -38.42 -28.81 -5.49
N PRO A 247 -38.99 -29.27 -4.34
CA PRO A 247 -39.71 -28.38 -3.45
C PRO A 247 -38.87 -27.17 -3.02
N SER A 248 -39.54 -26.06 -2.75
CA SER A 248 -38.93 -24.88 -2.14
C SER A 248 -38.21 -25.24 -0.85
N LEU A 249 -37.09 -24.56 -0.60
CA LEU A 249 -36.33 -24.76 0.62
C LEU A 249 -37.18 -24.42 1.86
N PRO A 250 -36.88 -25.04 3.02
CA PRO A 250 -37.62 -24.78 4.25
C PRO A 250 -37.66 -23.29 4.60
N ASN A 251 -38.78 -22.84 5.19
CA ASN A 251 -38.98 -21.45 5.61
C ASN A 251 -37.85 -20.91 6.51
N GLY A 252 -37.13 -21.79 7.22
CA GLY A 252 -35.95 -21.43 8.00
C GLY A 252 -34.84 -20.76 7.19
N VAL A 253 -34.65 -21.11 5.91
CA VAL A 253 -33.65 -20.48 5.03
C VAL A 253 -34.02 -19.01 4.77
N ASN A 254 -35.30 -18.73 4.48
CA ASN A 254 -35.77 -17.37 4.31
C ASN A 254 -35.72 -16.57 5.63
N MET A 255 -35.99 -17.21 6.76
CA MET A 255 -35.83 -16.59 8.09
C MET A 255 -34.37 -16.18 8.36
N LEU A 256 -33.41 -17.06 8.07
CA LEU A 256 -31.97 -16.76 8.19
C LEU A 256 -31.57 -15.59 7.28
N TRP A 257 -32.08 -15.56 6.05
CA TRP A 257 -31.84 -14.44 5.13
C TRP A 257 -32.41 -13.13 5.67
N ILE A 258 -33.63 -13.13 6.22
CA ILE A 258 -34.26 -11.96 6.86
C ILE A 258 -33.41 -11.45 8.04
N VAL A 259 -32.96 -12.36 8.91
CA VAL A 259 -32.06 -12.01 10.01
C VAL A 259 -30.79 -11.36 9.46
N TRP A 260 -30.22 -11.90 8.38
CA TRP A 260 -28.97 -11.37 7.83
C TRP A 260 -29.10 -9.99 7.19
N ILE A 261 -30.16 -9.77 6.40
CA ILE A 261 -30.39 -8.47 5.74
C ILE A 261 -30.73 -7.36 6.75
N ILE A 262 -31.13 -7.70 7.97
CA ILE A 262 -31.28 -6.73 9.05
C ILE A 262 -29.96 -6.55 9.80
N LEU A 263 -29.35 -7.66 10.22
CA LEU A 263 -28.17 -7.64 11.10
C LEU A 263 -26.95 -7.00 10.44
N ILE A 264 -26.65 -7.29 9.18
CA ILE A 264 -25.47 -6.72 8.49
C ILE A 264 -25.57 -5.20 8.33
N PRO A 265 -26.68 -4.62 7.82
CA PRO A 265 -26.84 -3.17 7.81
C PRO A 265 -26.80 -2.57 9.20
N VAL A 266 -27.44 -3.16 10.21
CA VAL A 266 -27.37 -2.68 11.60
C VAL A 266 -25.92 -2.62 12.07
N LEU A 267 -25.13 -3.69 11.88
CA LEU A 267 -23.70 -3.69 12.23
C LEU A 267 -22.91 -2.63 11.47
N TYR A 268 -23.23 -2.39 10.19
CA TYR A 268 -22.59 -1.35 9.40
C TYR A 268 -22.92 0.05 9.91
N PHE A 269 -24.19 0.33 10.21
CA PHE A 269 -24.68 1.61 10.74
C PHE A 269 -24.16 1.88 12.15
N VAL A 270 -24.12 0.87 13.03
CA VAL A 270 -23.48 0.98 14.35
C VAL A 270 -22.00 1.37 14.20
N GLY A 271 -21.31 0.81 13.22
CA GLY A 271 -19.93 1.19 12.89
C GLY A 271 -19.76 2.65 12.46
N LEU A 272 -20.82 3.33 11.99
CA LEU A 272 -20.78 4.77 11.70
C LEU A 272 -20.60 5.62 12.96
N ALA A 273 -20.94 5.11 14.15
CA ALA A 273 -20.66 5.78 15.41
C ALA A 273 -19.15 6.00 15.65
N LEU A 274 -18.29 5.25 14.95
CA LEU A 274 -16.84 5.44 14.97
C LEU A 274 -16.36 6.55 14.02
N LEU A 275 -17.22 7.08 13.12
CA LEU A 275 -16.84 8.14 12.18
C LEU A 275 -16.28 9.40 12.84
N PRO A 276 -16.85 9.94 13.94
CA PRO A 276 -16.28 11.11 14.60
C PRO A 276 -14.84 10.85 15.08
N ARG A 277 -14.57 9.65 15.61
CA ARG A 277 -13.23 9.23 16.05
C ARG A 277 -12.30 9.03 14.85
N GLN A 278 -12.76 8.37 13.80
CA GLN A 278 -12.02 8.19 12.55
C GLN A 278 -11.65 9.54 11.92
N PHE A 279 -12.61 10.47 11.83
CA PHE A 279 -12.36 11.82 11.30
C PHE A 279 -11.50 12.65 12.22
N LYS A 280 -11.62 12.51 13.55
CA LYS A 280 -10.69 13.12 14.50
C LYS A 280 -9.29 12.57 14.27
N GLN A 281 -9.08 11.26 14.15
CA GLN A 281 -7.76 10.67 13.84
C GLN A 281 -7.22 11.09 12.46
N GLU A 282 -8.06 11.17 11.43
CA GLU A 282 -7.65 11.66 10.11
C GLU A 282 -7.36 13.17 10.10
N ARG A 283 -8.04 13.95 10.95
CA ARG A 283 -7.80 15.38 11.14
C ARG A 283 -6.60 15.61 12.03
N GLU A 284 -6.39 14.81 13.06
CA GLU A 284 -5.23 14.82 13.95
C GLU A 284 -4.00 14.24 13.26
N SER A 285 -4.10 13.30 12.31
CA SER A 285 -2.96 12.87 11.50
C SER A 285 -2.62 13.89 10.43
N ARG A 286 -3.62 14.55 9.83
CA ARG A 286 -3.41 15.73 8.99
C ARG A 286 -2.82 16.87 9.80
N LYS A 287 -3.36 17.15 10.98
CA LYS A 287 -2.82 18.15 11.90
C LYS A 287 -1.47 17.72 12.40
N LEU A 288 -1.16 16.50 12.81
CA LEU A 288 0.18 16.08 13.24
C LEU A 288 1.16 16.23 12.08
N LYS A 289 0.77 15.89 10.84
CA LYS A 289 1.55 16.26 9.64
C LYS A 289 1.73 17.78 9.47
N THR A 290 0.86 18.60 10.03
CA THR A 290 0.87 20.08 9.98
C THR A 290 1.26 20.77 11.32
N ALA A 291 1.39 20.05 12.44
CA ALA A 291 1.30 20.55 13.81
C ALA A 291 2.26 19.84 14.76
N ALA A 292 2.70 18.61 14.46
CA ALA A 292 3.96 18.08 15.01
C ALA A 292 5.19 18.92 14.59
N PHE A 293 4.96 19.99 13.81
CA PHE A 293 5.96 21.02 13.51
C PHE A 293 5.49 22.46 13.76
N ARG A 294 4.21 22.73 14.11
CA ARG A 294 3.75 24.11 14.44
C ARG A 294 4.03 24.53 15.88
N ALA A 295 4.42 23.60 16.75
CA ALA A 295 4.83 23.89 18.12
C ALA A 295 6.34 23.67 18.26
N SER A 296 7.13 24.48 17.57
CA SER A 296 8.60 24.46 17.64
C SER A 296 9.18 25.71 16.99
N PHE A 297 9.39 26.76 17.79
CA PHE A 297 10.28 27.88 17.47
C PHE A 297 11.24 28.01 18.67
N PRO A 298 12.58 28.14 18.50
CA PRO A 298 13.44 27.89 17.34
C PRO A 298 14.02 26.47 17.39
N LEU A 299 14.18 25.79 16.26
CA LEU A 299 14.90 24.50 16.21
C LEU A 299 16.00 24.54 15.16
N GLU A 300 17.19 24.92 15.61
CA GLU A 300 18.43 24.97 14.86
C GLU A 300 19.18 23.62 14.91
N MET A 301 19.86 23.29 13.82
CA MET A 301 20.67 22.10 13.66
C MET A 301 22.05 22.49 13.11
N ARG A 302 23.15 22.23 13.83
CA ARG A 302 24.51 22.40 13.29
C ARG A 302 25.46 21.41 13.89
N THR A 303 26.46 21.04 13.09
CA THR A 303 27.73 20.38 13.45
C THR A 303 28.62 20.34 12.21
N GLY A 304 29.79 20.98 12.27
CA GLY A 304 30.65 21.24 11.10
C GLY A 304 32.15 20.96 11.26
N THR A 305 32.79 21.41 12.35
CA THR A 305 34.28 21.48 12.35
C THR A 305 35.01 21.26 13.65
N THR A 306 34.31 20.74 14.65
CA THR A 306 34.85 20.77 16.00
C THR A 306 35.89 19.72 16.31
N LEU A 307 35.97 18.59 15.61
CA LEU A 307 36.87 17.52 16.08
C LEU A 307 38.36 17.77 15.83
N GLU A 308 38.72 18.37 14.70
CA GLU A 308 40.13 18.68 14.40
C GLU A 308 40.67 19.79 15.31
N SER A 309 39.86 20.83 15.54
CA SER A 309 40.22 22.01 16.33
C SER A 309 40.06 21.82 17.85
N ILE A 310 39.16 20.95 18.31
CA ILE A 310 38.89 20.70 19.74
C ILE A 310 39.57 19.42 20.25
N PHE A 311 39.70 18.39 19.43
CA PHE A 311 40.15 17.06 19.88
C PHE A 311 41.45 16.56 19.23
N HIS A 312 42.10 17.36 18.36
CA HIS A 312 43.44 17.09 17.81
C HIS A 312 43.63 15.70 17.16
N LEU A 313 42.62 15.21 16.43
CA LEU A 313 42.69 13.90 15.77
C LEU A 313 43.38 13.98 14.40
N ASP A 314 44.14 12.94 14.02
CA ASP A 314 44.77 12.79 12.69
C ASP A 314 43.75 12.32 11.64
N ILE A 315 43.56 13.14 10.60
CA ILE A 315 42.50 13.02 9.60
C ILE A 315 43.00 12.51 8.23
N SER A 316 44.23 11.99 8.15
CA SER A 316 44.89 11.65 6.88
C SER A 316 44.43 10.35 6.20
N SER A 317 43.59 9.53 6.85
CA SER A 317 43.12 8.23 6.33
C SER A 317 41.71 8.32 5.70
N PRO A 318 41.38 7.64 4.58
CA PRO A 318 40.09 7.80 3.87
C PRO A 318 38.80 7.48 4.67
N LEU A 319 38.91 6.96 5.89
CA LEU A 319 37.82 6.50 6.74
C LEU A 319 38.07 6.73 8.23
N TRP A 320 38.83 7.78 8.57
CA TRP A 320 39.15 8.09 9.96
C TRP A 320 37.91 8.41 10.82
N SER A 321 36.75 8.75 10.25
CA SER A 321 35.48 8.89 10.99
C SER A 321 34.92 7.57 11.54
N ALA A 322 35.33 6.43 10.98
CA ALA A 322 34.89 5.11 11.44
C ALA A 322 35.46 4.75 12.80
N LYS A 323 36.71 5.19 12.97
CA LYS A 323 37.50 4.86 14.12
C LYS A 323 36.93 5.47 15.40
N PRO A 324 36.60 6.76 15.53
CA PRO A 324 36.01 7.29 16.76
C PRO A 324 34.69 6.63 17.17
N ILE A 325 33.81 6.27 16.23
CA ILE A 325 32.56 5.58 16.62
C ILE A 325 32.86 4.21 17.25
N ASP A 326 33.90 3.51 16.80
CA ASP A 326 34.28 2.19 17.31
C ASP A 326 35.26 2.27 18.49
N GLU A 327 36.30 3.09 18.38
CA GLU A 327 37.47 3.26 19.25
C GLU A 327 37.29 4.33 20.35
N ASP A 328 36.57 5.43 20.09
CA ASP A 328 36.35 6.52 21.07
C ASP A 328 34.93 7.16 21.00
N PRO A 329 33.89 6.39 21.35
CA PRO A 329 32.49 6.84 21.23
C PRO A 329 32.16 8.05 22.12
N ASN A 330 32.95 8.29 23.17
CA ASN A 330 32.71 9.38 24.11
C ASN A 330 32.94 10.75 23.46
N VAL A 331 33.89 10.85 22.54
CA VAL A 331 34.16 12.11 21.82
C VAL A 331 32.96 12.51 20.96
N ILE A 332 32.25 11.54 20.37
CA ILE A 332 31.04 11.78 19.58
C ILE A 332 29.90 12.28 20.47
N VAL A 333 29.69 11.64 21.62
CA VAL A 333 28.69 12.08 22.60
C VAL A 333 28.98 13.51 23.09
N GLU A 334 30.23 13.79 23.45
CA GLU A 334 30.66 15.12 23.90
C GLU A 334 30.53 16.17 22.79
N ALA A 335 30.82 15.81 21.53
CA ALA A 335 30.58 16.70 20.40
C ALA A 335 29.09 17.08 20.31
N HIS A 336 28.17 16.11 20.30
CA HIS A 336 26.73 16.38 20.31
C HIS A 336 26.30 17.25 21.50
N LEU A 337 26.79 16.95 22.70
CA LEU A 337 26.49 17.71 23.91
C LEU A 337 26.91 19.18 23.80
N ARG A 338 28.09 19.47 23.23
CA ARG A 338 28.54 20.86 23.01
C ARG A 338 27.60 21.64 22.12
N PHE A 339 27.06 21.02 21.07
CA PHE A 339 26.06 21.67 20.21
C PHE A 339 24.72 21.86 20.91
N LEU A 340 24.24 20.86 21.66
CA LEU A 340 23.01 20.98 22.45
C LEU A 340 23.12 22.11 23.49
N ARG A 341 24.25 22.17 24.21
CA ARG A 341 24.56 23.22 25.20
C ARG A 341 24.73 24.60 24.55
N ALA A 342 25.20 24.67 23.31
CA ALA A 342 25.29 25.91 22.54
C ALA A 342 23.93 26.45 22.07
N GLY A 343 22.87 25.63 22.11
CA GLY A 343 21.52 26.04 21.75
C GLY A 343 20.88 25.22 20.64
N ALA A 344 21.59 24.24 20.06
CA ALA A 344 21.01 23.34 19.08
C ALA A 344 19.85 22.54 19.68
N ARG A 345 18.88 22.22 18.82
CA ARG A 345 17.69 21.45 19.21
C ARG A 345 17.43 20.28 18.27
N ILE A 346 17.99 20.33 17.06
CA ILE A 346 18.12 19.16 16.22
C ILE A 346 19.62 18.82 16.19
N ILE A 347 19.95 17.54 16.31
CA ILE A 347 21.31 17.05 16.07
C ILE A 347 21.28 16.03 14.93
N LEU A 348 22.26 16.11 14.04
CA LEU A 348 22.45 15.12 12.99
C LEU A 348 23.18 13.91 13.56
N THR A 349 22.76 12.70 13.22
CA THR A 349 23.49 11.46 13.53
C THR A 349 24.89 11.43 12.91
N SER A 350 25.11 12.23 11.87
CA SER A 350 26.43 12.58 11.36
C SER A 350 26.73 14.02 11.75
N THR A 351 27.40 14.20 12.89
CA THR A 351 27.98 15.51 13.16
C THR A 351 29.18 15.69 12.26
N GLN A 352 29.11 16.56 11.24
CA GLN A 352 30.21 16.73 10.28
C GLN A 352 31.53 16.92 11.02
N VAL A 353 32.38 15.91 10.89
CA VAL A 353 33.74 15.89 11.39
C VAL A 353 34.59 16.16 10.16
N MET A 354 35.00 17.41 9.99
CA MET A 354 35.63 17.97 8.79
C MET A 354 36.50 16.96 8.01
N SER A 355 36.04 16.53 6.83
CA SER A 355 36.67 15.61 5.84
C SER A 355 36.40 14.10 5.95
N THR A 356 35.75 13.61 6.99
CA THR A 356 35.23 12.24 6.96
C THR A 356 33.95 12.11 7.76
N ASP A 357 32.95 11.52 7.14
CA ASP A 357 31.66 11.29 7.78
C ASP A 357 31.20 9.89 7.45
N LEU A 358 31.19 9.05 8.48
CA LEU A 358 30.86 7.65 8.33
C LEU A 358 29.50 7.44 7.68
N LEU A 359 28.46 8.19 8.07
CA LEU A 359 27.11 7.99 7.56
C LEU A 359 26.79 8.78 6.30
N TYR A 360 27.30 10.01 6.19
CA TYR A 360 27.18 10.82 4.98
C TYR A 360 27.88 10.14 3.80
N GLN A 361 29.06 9.57 4.03
CA GLN A 361 29.81 8.73 3.08
C GLN A 361 29.55 7.21 3.26
N ALA A 362 28.70 6.78 4.21
CA ALA A 362 28.40 5.35 4.46
C ALA A 362 27.70 4.77 3.25
N SER A 363 28.49 4.12 2.43
CA SER A 363 28.03 3.04 1.61
C SER A 363 28.77 1.79 2.04
N PHE A 364 28.19 0.63 1.76
CA PHE A 364 28.91 -0.63 1.92
C PHE A 364 30.26 -0.60 1.19
N SER A 365 30.31 0.04 0.01
CA SER A 365 31.55 0.20 -0.75
C SER A 365 32.59 1.08 -0.04
N THR A 366 32.19 2.09 0.72
CA THR A 366 33.12 2.90 1.52
C THR A 366 33.71 2.06 2.65
N PHE A 367 32.87 1.36 3.44
CA PHE A 367 33.36 0.47 4.51
C PHE A 367 34.29 -0.64 4.01
N GLU A 368 33.95 -1.27 2.89
CA GLU A 368 34.78 -2.32 2.26
C GLU A 368 36.17 -1.79 1.88
N ARG A 369 36.29 -0.55 1.38
CA ARG A 369 37.60 0.07 1.07
C ARG A 369 38.46 0.32 2.31
N ALA A 370 37.86 0.53 3.48
CA ALA A 370 38.60 0.62 4.75
C ALA A 370 38.91 -0.75 5.38
N GLY A 371 38.47 -1.85 4.78
CA GLY A 371 38.65 -3.19 5.32
C GLY A 371 37.65 -3.57 6.42
N TYR A 372 36.55 -2.82 6.57
CA TYR A 372 35.44 -3.23 7.45
C TYR A 372 34.52 -4.21 6.73
N THR A 373 33.99 -5.18 7.47
CA THR A 373 32.98 -6.09 6.91
C THR A 373 31.63 -5.40 6.80
N ARG A 374 30.71 -5.98 6.02
CA ARG A 374 29.31 -5.53 5.96
C ARG A 374 28.64 -5.52 7.35
N ALA A 375 29.00 -6.47 8.22
CA ALA A 375 28.46 -6.54 9.57
C ALA A 375 28.99 -5.40 10.45
N ASP A 376 30.27 -5.05 10.32
CA ASP A 376 30.85 -3.90 11.00
C ASP A 376 30.22 -2.58 10.51
N ALA A 377 30.01 -2.45 9.20
CA ALA A 377 29.32 -1.30 8.61
C ALA A 377 27.93 -1.11 9.26
N VAL A 378 27.10 -2.15 9.29
CA VAL A 378 25.78 -2.10 9.93
C VAL A 378 25.89 -1.73 11.41
N ARG A 379 26.78 -2.39 12.16
CA ARG A 379 27.01 -2.10 13.59
C ARG A 379 27.34 -0.62 13.82
N ILE A 380 28.27 -0.08 13.05
CA ILE A 380 28.75 1.29 13.14
C ILE A 380 27.64 2.29 12.77
N MET A 381 26.89 2.00 11.70
CA MET A 381 25.76 2.82 11.26
C MET A 381 24.70 2.93 12.37
N LEU A 382 24.30 1.81 12.97
CA LEU A 382 23.33 1.81 14.08
C LEU A 382 23.90 2.50 15.33
N LYS A 383 25.17 2.24 15.67
CA LYS A 383 25.85 2.84 16.83
C LYS A 383 25.85 4.36 16.78
N SER A 384 26.01 4.98 15.62
CA SER A 384 25.97 6.44 15.48
C SER A 384 24.67 7.08 16.01
N VAL A 385 23.53 6.44 15.78
CA VAL A 385 22.21 6.93 16.24
C VAL A 385 22.11 6.77 17.76
N HIS A 386 22.62 5.66 18.30
CA HIS A 386 22.65 5.45 19.74
C HIS A 386 23.54 6.46 20.47
N LEU A 387 24.67 6.86 19.88
CA LEU A 387 25.53 7.91 20.46
C LEU A 387 24.83 9.28 20.46
N ALA A 388 24.09 9.61 19.40
CA ALA A 388 23.27 10.81 19.37
C ALA A 388 22.13 10.78 20.42
N ASP A 389 21.48 9.62 20.60
CA ASP A 389 20.44 9.45 21.62
C ASP A 389 21.00 9.48 23.05
N GLU A 390 22.21 8.97 23.25
CA GLU A 390 22.94 9.08 24.52
C GLU A 390 23.24 10.54 24.87
N ALA A 391 23.75 11.32 23.92
CA ALA A 391 23.96 12.76 24.11
C ALA A 391 22.64 13.50 24.41
N ARG A 392 21.55 13.14 23.72
CA ARG A 392 20.22 13.69 24.01
C ARG A 392 19.78 13.37 25.45
N LYS A 393 19.93 12.13 25.90
CA LYS A 393 19.57 11.71 27.27
C LYS A 393 20.36 12.49 28.31
N GLN A 394 21.68 12.55 28.17
CA GLN A 394 22.55 13.30 29.09
C GLN A 394 22.17 14.79 29.14
N PHE A 395 21.89 15.41 28.00
CA PHE A 395 21.45 16.81 27.96
C PHE A 395 20.07 17.04 28.62
N LEU A 396 19.12 16.12 28.43
CA LEU A 396 17.82 16.21 29.09
C LEU A 396 17.92 16.00 30.60
N ASP A 397 18.89 15.21 31.05
CA ASP A 397 19.22 15.08 32.47
C ASP A 397 19.83 16.35 33.06
N GLU A 398 20.66 17.06 32.30
CA GLU A 398 21.16 18.40 32.65
C GLU A 398 20.06 19.48 32.65
N ARG A 399 19.04 19.35 31.78
CA ARG A 399 18.00 20.35 31.55
C ARG A 399 16.60 19.76 31.75
N LYS A 400 16.23 19.55 33.02
CA LYS A 400 14.93 18.96 33.43
C LYS A 400 13.69 19.74 32.98
N ASN A 401 13.83 20.96 32.48
CA ASN A 401 12.75 21.76 31.90
C ASN A 401 12.45 21.42 30.44
N LEU A 402 13.31 20.64 29.79
CA LEU A 402 13.16 20.18 28.42
C LEU A 402 12.72 18.71 28.42
N THR A 403 12.02 18.34 27.37
CA THR A 403 11.52 17.00 27.12
C THR A 403 12.15 16.44 25.85
N ARG A 404 11.95 15.14 25.61
CA ARG A 404 12.39 14.49 24.35
C ARG A 404 11.81 15.17 23.11
N GLU A 405 10.65 15.82 23.19
CA GLU A 405 10.05 16.50 22.04
C GLU A 405 10.76 17.79 21.65
N ASP A 406 11.52 18.38 22.58
CA ASP A 406 12.31 19.60 22.38
C ASP A 406 13.64 19.32 21.68
N ILE A 407 14.14 18.07 21.73
CA ILE A 407 15.43 17.66 21.16
C ILE A 407 15.25 16.53 20.14
N ARG A 408 15.47 16.85 18.88
CA ARG A 408 15.27 15.94 17.74
C ARG A 408 16.58 15.37 17.23
N ILE A 409 16.55 14.12 16.80
CA ILE A 409 17.66 13.46 16.10
C ILE A 409 17.29 13.28 14.64
N ALA A 410 18.10 13.87 13.77
CA ALA A 410 17.97 13.76 12.33
C ALA A 410 18.98 12.76 11.79
N LEU A 411 18.50 11.69 11.13
CA LEU A 411 19.37 10.77 10.42
C LEU A 411 19.91 11.48 9.17
N SER A 412 21.19 11.83 9.16
CA SER A 412 21.81 12.44 7.98
C SER A 412 22.43 11.42 7.04
N ILE A 413 22.17 11.65 5.75
CA ILE A 413 22.47 10.79 4.64
C ILE A 413 23.00 11.69 3.51
N GLY A 414 24.26 11.50 3.14
CA GLY A 414 24.91 12.21 2.05
C GLY A 414 24.58 11.65 0.67
N PRO A 415 24.99 12.37 -0.39
CA PRO A 415 24.79 11.94 -1.77
C PRO A 415 25.70 10.75 -2.11
N PHE A 416 25.42 10.08 -3.22
CA PHE A 416 26.27 9.03 -3.76
C PHE A 416 27.69 9.54 -4.03
N GLY A 417 27.83 10.80 -4.48
CA GLY A 417 29.12 11.43 -4.74
C GLY A 417 30.07 11.45 -3.55
N ALA A 418 29.53 11.49 -2.33
CA ALA A 418 30.32 11.47 -1.11
C ALA A 418 30.95 10.10 -0.82
N SER A 419 30.46 9.03 -1.46
CA SER A 419 31.02 7.68 -1.35
C SER A 419 32.15 7.37 -2.34
N LEU A 420 32.43 8.28 -3.28
CA LEU A 420 33.42 8.12 -4.34
C LEU A 420 34.81 8.60 -3.93
N PHE A 421 35.83 8.14 -4.65
CA PHE A 421 37.21 8.63 -4.49
C PHE A 421 37.80 8.98 -5.87
N PRO A 422 38.16 10.25 -6.13
CA PRO A 422 37.92 11.42 -5.27
C PRO A 422 36.41 11.68 -5.05
N ALA A 423 36.06 12.39 -3.98
CA ALA A 423 34.67 12.72 -3.66
C ALA A 423 34.06 13.64 -4.72
N GLN A 424 32.77 13.43 -5.04
CA GLN A 424 32.04 14.12 -6.11
C GLN A 424 30.69 14.68 -5.61
N GLU A 425 30.60 15.02 -4.33
CA GLU A 425 29.41 15.59 -3.69
C GLU A 425 29.12 17.04 -4.11
N PHE A 426 30.09 17.75 -4.70
CA PHE A 426 29.93 19.13 -5.17
C PHE A 426 29.73 19.24 -6.69
N ASP A 427 30.24 18.29 -7.47
CA ASP A 427 30.22 18.36 -8.94
C ASP A 427 29.31 17.31 -9.60
N GLY A 428 29.06 16.17 -8.92
CA GLY A 428 28.11 15.17 -9.39
C GLY A 428 28.59 14.25 -10.53
N PHE A 429 29.90 14.11 -10.76
CA PHE A 429 30.46 13.23 -11.80
C PHE A 429 30.48 11.75 -11.36
N TYR A 430 29.38 11.04 -11.63
CA TYR A 430 29.17 9.68 -11.11
C TYR A 430 29.49 8.58 -12.15
N PRO A 431 30.17 7.48 -11.74
CA PRO A 431 30.37 6.31 -12.60
C PRO A 431 29.05 5.64 -13.02
N ARG A 432 29.07 4.89 -14.12
CA ARG A 432 27.96 4.01 -14.50
C ARG A 432 27.72 2.94 -13.42
N PRO A 433 26.46 2.55 -13.14
CA PRO A 433 25.22 3.06 -13.73
C PRO A 433 24.68 4.35 -13.09
N TYR A 434 25.30 4.87 -12.02
CA TYR A 434 24.82 6.03 -11.25
C TYR A 434 24.93 7.37 -11.99
N GLY A 435 25.82 7.49 -12.96
CA GLY A 435 25.97 8.62 -13.86
C GLY A 435 26.56 8.21 -15.20
N PRO A 436 26.81 9.17 -16.10
CA PRO A 436 27.30 8.88 -17.45
C PRO A 436 28.74 8.33 -17.44
N LYS A 437 29.59 8.90 -16.57
CA LYS A 437 31.03 8.64 -16.50
C LYS A 437 31.62 9.08 -15.16
N ALA A 438 32.58 8.31 -14.65
CA ALA A 438 33.34 8.67 -13.45
C ALA A 438 34.21 9.91 -13.70
N PHE A 439 34.50 10.65 -12.63
CA PHE A 439 35.46 11.76 -12.67
C PHE A 439 36.82 11.32 -13.21
N SER A 440 37.41 12.14 -14.08
CA SER A 440 38.75 11.99 -14.65
C SER A 440 39.47 13.34 -14.65
N GLU A 441 40.73 13.37 -14.24
CA GLU A 441 41.56 14.59 -14.31
C GLU A 441 42.02 14.91 -15.75
N ASN A 442 42.02 13.91 -16.63
CA ASN A 442 42.63 14.00 -17.97
C ASN A 442 41.61 14.14 -19.12
N GLU A 443 40.32 14.08 -18.80
CA GLU A 443 39.25 14.06 -19.80
C GLU A 443 38.14 15.02 -19.39
N ASP A 444 37.37 15.48 -20.38
CA ASP A 444 36.21 16.32 -20.11
C ASP A 444 35.18 15.56 -19.27
N ASN A 445 34.81 16.15 -18.14
CA ASN A 445 33.82 15.61 -17.22
C ASN A 445 32.44 16.13 -17.57
N THR A 446 31.44 15.24 -17.54
CA THR A 446 30.04 15.61 -17.72
C THR A 446 29.18 14.80 -16.76
N ASN A 447 28.13 15.42 -16.24
CA ASN A 447 27.10 14.77 -15.45
C ASN A 447 25.77 14.65 -16.22
N ALA A 448 25.73 15.04 -17.50
CA ALA A 448 24.57 14.95 -18.38
C ALA A 448 24.55 13.64 -19.19
N PHE A 449 23.37 13.05 -19.38
CA PHE A 449 23.19 11.88 -20.24
C PHE A 449 22.79 12.29 -21.67
N GLU A 450 23.41 11.68 -22.69
CA GLU A 450 23.04 11.88 -24.10
C GLU A 450 21.71 11.19 -24.47
N HIS A 451 21.32 10.13 -23.76
CA HIS A 451 20.13 9.31 -24.05
C HIS A 451 19.21 9.16 -22.83
N GLY A 452 17.89 9.27 -23.05
CA GLY A 452 16.89 9.30 -21.98
C GLY A 452 16.73 8.01 -21.16
N SER A 453 16.98 6.82 -21.73
CA SER A 453 16.87 5.55 -20.99
C SER A 453 17.96 5.40 -19.91
N ALA A 454 19.17 5.88 -20.18
CA ALA A 454 20.28 5.80 -19.23
C ALA A 454 20.04 6.65 -17.96
N ASN A 455 19.27 7.75 -18.09
CA ASN A 455 18.88 8.56 -16.94
C ASN A 455 17.90 7.81 -16.01
N ALA A 456 16.97 7.02 -16.57
CA ALA A 456 16.06 6.20 -15.77
C ALA A 456 16.81 5.11 -15.00
N ASP A 457 17.75 4.43 -15.67
CA ASP A 457 18.61 3.40 -15.06
C ASP A 457 19.46 3.98 -13.91
N SER A 458 19.98 5.20 -14.09
CA SER A 458 20.70 5.93 -13.05
C SER A 458 19.83 6.25 -11.84
N ILE A 459 18.59 6.71 -12.05
CA ILE A 459 17.64 6.95 -10.96
C ILE A 459 17.35 5.66 -10.20
N ASP A 460 17.18 4.53 -10.88
CA ASP A 460 16.90 3.24 -10.23
C ASP A 460 18.12 2.72 -9.44
N ALA A 461 19.33 2.87 -9.98
CA ALA A 461 20.56 2.54 -9.27
C ALA A 461 20.76 3.39 -8.01
N LEU A 462 20.57 4.71 -8.12
CA LEU A 462 20.63 5.64 -6.99
C LEU A 462 19.51 5.37 -5.97
N THR A 463 18.33 4.96 -6.44
CA THR A 463 17.20 4.61 -5.55
C THR A 463 17.58 3.42 -4.69
N LYS A 464 18.16 2.38 -5.30
CA LYS A 464 18.66 1.22 -4.57
C LYS A 464 19.75 1.60 -3.57
N PHE A 465 20.70 2.44 -3.97
CA PHE A 465 21.77 2.93 -3.10
C PHE A 465 21.23 3.59 -1.82
N HIS A 466 20.28 4.52 -1.95
CA HIS A 466 19.68 5.20 -0.80
C HIS A 466 18.78 4.26 0.02
N TYR A 467 18.00 3.40 -0.63
CA TYR A 467 17.13 2.44 0.06
C TYR A 467 17.92 1.40 0.87
N ASP A 468 19.04 0.91 0.33
CA ASP A 468 19.91 -0.05 1.02
C ASP A 468 20.45 0.54 2.33
N ARG A 469 20.73 1.85 2.39
CA ARG A 469 21.17 2.54 3.61
C ARG A 469 20.03 2.77 4.59
N LEU A 470 18.88 3.24 4.09
CA LEU A 470 17.70 3.49 4.89
C LEU A 470 17.13 2.22 5.54
N SER A 471 17.12 1.11 4.80
CA SER A 471 16.57 -0.17 5.27
C SER A 471 17.32 -0.73 6.47
N ILE A 472 18.63 -0.46 6.62
CA ILE A 472 19.42 -0.84 7.81
C ILE A 472 18.80 -0.26 9.08
N PHE A 473 18.43 1.03 9.04
CA PHE A 473 17.82 1.71 10.18
C PHE A 473 16.36 1.30 10.38
N GLU A 474 15.61 1.10 9.30
CA GLU A 474 14.21 0.66 9.38
C GLU A 474 14.10 -0.75 9.97
N ASP A 475 15.06 -1.63 9.67
CA ASP A 475 15.08 -3.02 10.10
C ASP A 475 15.46 -3.19 11.58
N ASP A 476 15.98 -2.15 12.22
CA ASP A 476 16.26 -2.09 13.66
C ASP A 476 15.28 -1.15 14.39
N PRO A 477 14.20 -1.67 15.00
CA PRO A 477 13.14 -0.85 15.59
C PRO A 477 13.62 0.08 16.71
N ASP A 478 14.62 -0.36 17.49
CA ASP A 478 15.18 0.41 18.60
C ASP A 478 15.90 1.66 18.05
N THR A 479 16.76 1.50 17.05
CA THR A 479 17.40 2.61 16.33
C THR A 479 16.37 3.49 15.63
N TRP A 480 15.42 2.91 14.90
CA TRP A 480 14.39 3.66 14.17
C TRP A 480 13.53 4.52 15.10
N SER A 481 13.27 4.08 16.32
CA SER A 481 12.51 4.84 17.33
C SER A 481 13.25 6.07 17.86
N ASN A 482 14.59 6.08 17.75
CA ASN A 482 15.44 7.19 18.17
C ASN A 482 15.59 8.28 17.13
N ILE A 483 15.35 7.96 15.86
CA ILE A 483 15.37 8.90 14.74
C ILE A 483 14.04 9.68 14.71
N ASP A 484 14.09 11.00 14.72
CA ASP A 484 12.90 11.86 14.63
C ASP A 484 12.61 12.29 13.19
N CYS A 485 13.65 12.54 12.40
CA CYS A 485 13.56 13.02 11.03
C CYS A 485 14.72 12.51 10.16
N LEU A 486 14.60 12.63 8.83
CA LEU A 486 15.67 12.27 7.88
C LEU A 486 16.19 13.52 7.17
N ALA A 487 17.51 13.63 7.04
CA ALA A 487 18.20 14.73 6.40
C ALA A 487 19.01 14.20 5.21
N PHE A 488 18.61 14.54 3.99
CA PHE A 488 19.44 14.27 2.81
C PHE A 488 20.19 15.52 2.47
N GLU A 489 21.52 15.48 2.57
CA GLU A 489 22.34 16.70 2.61
C GLU A 489 23.31 16.74 1.43
N THR A 490 23.66 17.94 0.98
CA THR A 490 24.65 18.20 -0.08
C THR A 490 24.32 17.48 -1.39
N VAL A 491 23.05 17.42 -1.80
CA VAL A 491 22.66 16.67 -3.00
C VAL A 491 22.93 17.50 -4.26
N PRO A 492 23.84 17.07 -5.16
CA PRO A 492 24.27 17.89 -6.31
C PRO A 492 23.46 17.64 -7.59
N LEU A 493 22.56 16.65 -7.59
CA LEU A 493 21.86 16.18 -8.78
C LEU A 493 20.35 16.03 -8.55
N ALA A 494 19.54 16.63 -9.42
CA ALA A 494 18.09 16.49 -9.49
C ALA A 494 17.65 15.03 -9.75
N ARG A 495 18.40 14.25 -10.52
CA ARG A 495 18.13 12.80 -10.66
C ARG A 495 18.31 12.04 -9.35
N GLU A 496 19.29 12.44 -8.54
CA GLU A 496 19.48 11.86 -7.21
C GLU A 496 18.39 12.31 -6.23
N VAL A 497 17.95 13.56 -6.32
CA VAL A 497 16.75 14.05 -5.60
C VAL A 497 15.53 13.16 -5.90
N GLN A 498 15.30 12.80 -7.16
CA GLN A 498 14.21 11.90 -7.54
C GLN A 498 14.42 10.49 -6.98
N ALA A 499 15.65 9.98 -7.01
CA ALA A 499 16.01 8.67 -6.47
C ALA A 499 15.80 8.58 -4.95
N ILE A 500 16.21 9.60 -4.19
CA ILE A 500 15.99 9.71 -2.75
C ILE A 500 14.50 9.63 -2.42
N ARG A 501 13.66 10.34 -3.18
CA ARG A 501 12.20 10.31 -2.99
C ARG A 501 11.60 8.92 -3.23
N ARG A 502 12.07 8.23 -4.26
CA ARG A 502 11.68 6.83 -4.52
C ARG A 502 12.11 5.95 -3.36
N ALA A 503 13.35 6.08 -2.87
CA ALA A 503 13.90 5.30 -1.76
C ALA A 503 13.12 5.51 -0.46
N VAL A 504 12.83 6.76 -0.08
CA VAL A 504 11.98 7.08 1.09
C VAL A 504 10.56 6.52 0.91
N GLY A 505 10.04 6.54 -0.32
CA GLY A 505 8.74 5.97 -0.66
C GLY A 505 8.66 4.44 -0.58
N MET A 506 9.80 3.74 -0.56
CA MET A 506 9.89 2.28 -0.46
C MET A 506 9.92 1.79 0.99
N LEU A 507 10.10 2.68 1.98
CA LEU A 507 10.07 2.33 3.40
C LEU A 507 8.75 1.64 3.78
N ARG A 508 8.85 0.59 4.59
CA ARG A 508 7.72 -0.24 5.04
C ARG A 508 7.00 0.34 6.26
N THR A 509 7.69 1.22 6.99
CA THR A 509 7.19 1.93 8.17
C THR A 509 6.60 3.29 7.80
N ALA A 510 5.99 3.98 8.78
CA ALA A 510 5.49 5.33 8.54
C ALA A 510 6.67 6.28 8.25
N VAL A 511 6.64 6.92 7.09
CA VAL A 511 7.66 7.90 6.66
C VAL A 511 7.76 9.01 7.70
N LYS A 512 8.93 9.12 8.32
CA LYS A 512 9.30 10.22 9.22
C LYS A 512 9.41 11.52 8.41
N PRO A 513 9.21 12.70 9.02
CA PRO A 513 9.46 13.96 8.33
C PRO A 513 10.91 14.01 7.84
N TRP A 514 11.10 14.56 6.66
CA TRP A 514 12.41 14.58 6.03
C TRP A 514 12.60 15.80 5.15
N TRP A 515 13.84 16.23 4.99
CA TRP A 515 14.17 17.31 4.07
C TRP A 515 15.31 16.91 3.14
N ILE A 516 15.41 17.66 2.05
CA ILE A 516 16.56 17.59 1.15
C ILE A 516 17.25 18.95 1.11
N SER A 517 18.56 18.93 1.24
CA SER A 517 19.40 20.10 1.14
C SER A 517 20.31 19.96 -0.07
N LEU A 518 20.21 20.95 -0.94
CA LEU A 518 20.91 21.05 -2.21
C LEU A 518 22.23 21.79 -1.99
N VAL A 519 23.17 21.59 -2.90
CA VAL A 519 24.45 22.30 -2.92
C VAL A 519 24.56 23.15 -4.19
N PHE A 520 25.16 24.34 -4.06
CA PHE A 520 25.39 25.26 -5.17
C PHE A 520 26.86 25.68 -5.19
N THR A 521 27.54 25.35 -6.28
CA THR A 521 28.93 25.75 -6.53
C THR A 521 28.92 27.04 -7.33
N ASN A 522 29.56 28.09 -6.81
CA ASN A 522 29.57 29.43 -7.42
C ASN A 522 28.15 29.98 -7.76
N GLY A 523 27.15 29.61 -6.97
CA GLY A 523 25.75 30.05 -7.15
C GLY A 523 24.96 29.25 -8.20
N GLN A 524 25.54 28.19 -8.76
CA GLN A 524 24.91 27.33 -9.76
C GLN A 524 24.68 25.92 -9.21
N PHE A 525 23.59 25.29 -9.63
CA PHE A 525 23.31 23.90 -9.29
C PHE A 525 24.20 22.98 -10.15
N PRO A 526 24.93 21.99 -9.59
CA PRO A 526 25.98 21.29 -10.34
C PRO A 526 25.52 20.52 -11.58
N GLU A 527 24.30 19.97 -11.57
CA GLU A 527 23.79 19.21 -12.73
C GLU A 527 23.56 20.11 -13.95
N THR A 528 24.03 19.64 -15.11
CA THR A 528 23.86 20.32 -16.40
C THR A 528 23.01 19.50 -17.37
N ASP A 529 22.41 20.16 -18.37
CA ASP A 529 21.90 19.50 -19.56
C ASP A 529 23.02 19.18 -20.58
N ILE A 530 22.65 18.55 -21.70
CA ILE A 530 23.60 18.17 -22.78
C ILE A 530 24.29 19.42 -23.38
N GLY A 531 23.64 20.59 -23.31
CA GLY A 531 24.20 21.86 -23.77
C GLY A 531 25.11 22.54 -22.75
N GLY A 532 25.37 21.92 -21.60
CA GLY A 532 26.20 22.48 -20.53
C GLY A 532 25.48 23.55 -19.68
N ARG A 533 24.16 23.73 -19.86
CA ARG A 533 23.39 24.66 -19.04
C ARG A 533 23.04 24.02 -17.71
N HIS A 534 23.36 24.69 -16.61
CA HIS A 534 22.97 24.28 -15.27
C HIS A 534 21.44 24.29 -15.11
N LEU A 535 20.90 23.30 -14.40
CA LEU A 535 19.46 23.25 -14.11
C LEU A 535 19.05 24.45 -13.24
N SER A 536 17.89 25.02 -13.56
CA SER A 536 17.28 26.11 -12.79
C SER A 536 16.72 25.63 -11.46
N LEU A 537 16.56 26.53 -10.50
CA LEU A 537 15.91 26.24 -9.22
C LEU A 537 14.48 25.70 -9.38
N SER A 538 13.75 26.13 -10.41
CA SER A 538 12.42 25.57 -10.72
C SER A 538 12.53 24.11 -11.17
N GLU A 539 13.45 23.77 -12.08
CA GLU A 539 13.69 22.36 -12.50
C GLU A 539 14.11 21.47 -11.32
N VAL A 540 14.94 21.97 -10.40
CA VAL A 540 15.38 21.22 -9.21
C VAL A 540 14.25 21.10 -8.18
N ALA A 541 13.45 22.16 -7.97
CA ALA A 541 12.27 22.10 -7.11
C ALA A 541 11.23 21.13 -7.66
N ASP A 542 11.09 20.99 -8.98
CA ASP A 542 10.23 19.99 -9.62
C ASP A 542 10.70 18.58 -9.27
N ALA A 543 12.00 18.32 -9.39
CA ALA A 543 12.58 17.04 -8.99
C ALA A 543 12.31 16.72 -7.50
N ALA A 544 12.38 17.71 -6.61
CA ALA A 544 12.13 17.53 -5.18
C ALA A 544 10.65 17.40 -4.83
N LEU A 545 9.77 18.18 -5.45
CA LEU A 545 8.39 18.36 -4.96
C LEU A 545 7.33 17.67 -5.82
N ALA A 546 7.65 17.25 -7.05
CA ALA A 546 6.67 16.70 -7.97
C ALA A 546 6.48 15.17 -7.81
N GLY A 547 5.28 14.70 -7.50
CA GLY A 547 4.96 13.26 -7.47
C GLY A 547 4.75 12.72 -6.05
N PRO A 548 4.77 11.39 -5.84
CA PRO A 548 4.50 10.81 -4.53
C PRO A 548 5.62 11.11 -3.54
N ASN A 549 5.28 11.17 -2.25
CA ASN A 549 6.23 11.34 -1.14
C ASN A 549 7.20 12.54 -1.31
N PRO A 550 6.70 13.78 -1.48
CA PRO A 550 7.58 14.94 -1.45
C PRO A 550 8.20 15.12 -0.05
N PRO A 551 9.37 15.78 0.05
CA PRO A 551 9.96 16.13 1.34
C PRO A 551 9.07 17.10 2.11
N SER A 552 9.27 17.09 3.42
CA SER A 552 8.71 18.06 4.35
C SER A 552 9.47 19.38 4.32
N GLY A 553 10.77 19.34 3.96
CA GLY A 553 11.60 20.54 3.79
C GLY A 553 12.52 20.50 2.57
N ILE A 554 12.91 21.68 2.09
CA ILE A 554 13.91 21.86 1.05
C ILE A 554 14.84 23.02 1.44
N GLY A 555 16.08 22.99 1.00
CA GLY A 555 16.94 24.16 1.14
C GLY A 555 18.37 23.91 0.71
N PHE A 556 19.32 24.56 1.38
CA PHE A 556 20.71 24.65 0.93
C PHE A 556 21.70 24.43 2.06
N ASN A 557 22.76 23.69 1.74
CA ASN A 557 23.89 23.50 2.63
C ASN A 557 25.21 23.45 1.88
N CYS A 558 26.28 23.58 2.66
CA CYS A 558 27.66 23.54 2.19
C CYS A 558 27.93 24.51 1.02
N THR A 559 27.15 25.58 0.99
CA THR A 559 27.15 26.68 0.03
C THR A 559 27.57 27.95 0.78
N GLN A 560 28.20 28.90 0.11
CA GLN A 560 28.64 30.17 0.72
C GLN A 560 27.43 31.01 1.16
N ALA A 561 27.49 31.58 2.36
CA ALA A 561 26.37 32.31 2.96
C ALA A 561 25.94 33.51 2.11
N GLU A 562 26.88 34.15 1.42
CA GLU A 562 26.66 35.32 0.56
C GLU A 562 25.72 35.02 -0.62
N LEU A 563 25.62 33.76 -1.04
CA LEU A 563 24.75 33.33 -2.14
C LEU A 563 23.32 33.06 -1.69
N PHE A 564 23.06 32.94 -0.38
CA PHE A 564 21.78 32.45 0.14
C PHE A 564 20.63 33.39 -0.21
N THR A 565 20.83 34.71 -0.13
CA THR A 565 19.76 35.69 -0.45
C THR A 565 19.23 35.51 -1.87
N ALA A 566 20.12 35.36 -2.85
CA ALA A 566 19.75 35.17 -4.25
C ALA A 566 19.11 33.79 -4.48
N LEU A 567 19.70 32.73 -3.93
CA LEU A 567 19.19 31.36 -4.04
C LEU A 567 17.81 31.20 -3.39
N LEU A 568 17.59 31.84 -2.24
CA LEU A 568 16.31 31.84 -1.52
C LEU A 568 15.20 32.52 -2.30
N ALA A 569 15.50 33.62 -3.00
CA ALA A 569 14.52 34.28 -3.85
C ALA A 569 14.02 33.32 -4.96
N GLY A 570 14.95 32.67 -5.67
CA GLY A 570 14.60 31.71 -6.72
C GLY A 570 13.88 30.47 -6.19
N LEU A 571 14.30 29.94 -5.04
CA LEU A 571 13.65 28.77 -4.43
C LEU A 571 12.24 29.11 -3.92
N ARG A 572 12.05 30.31 -3.35
CA ARG A 572 10.73 30.78 -2.94
C ARG A 572 9.78 30.89 -4.12
N GLU A 573 10.24 31.43 -5.25
CA GLU A 573 9.46 31.50 -6.49
C GLU A 573 9.05 30.10 -6.97
N ALA A 574 10.03 29.19 -7.10
CA ALA A 574 9.79 27.81 -7.52
C ALA A 574 8.81 27.06 -6.60
N VAL A 575 8.92 27.23 -5.27
CA VAL A 575 8.02 26.61 -4.29
C VAL A 575 6.60 27.20 -4.37
N ASN A 576 6.49 28.52 -4.57
CA ASN A 576 5.20 29.21 -4.70
C ASN A 576 4.44 28.76 -5.94
N GLU A 577 5.12 28.54 -7.07
CA GLU A 577 4.52 27.97 -8.29
C GLU A 577 3.86 26.61 -8.01
N LYS A 578 4.41 25.82 -7.09
CA LYS A 578 3.84 24.53 -6.67
C LYS A 578 2.74 24.64 -5.61
N GLN A 579 2.40 25.85 -5.18
CA GLN A 579 1.40 26.12 -4.14
C GLN A 579 1.66 25.39 -2.82
N ARG A 580 2.93 25.11 -2.49
CA ARG A 580 3.37 24.38 -1.29
C ARG A 580 3.77 25.35 -0.17
N LYS A 581 2.78 25.97 0.48
CA LYS A 581 3.00 26.92 1.59
C LYS A 581 3.35 26.26 2.93
N ASP A 582 3.28 24.93 3.00
CA ASP A 582 3.51 24.12 4.21
C ASP A 582 4.95 23.61 4.34
N ILE A 583 5.78 23.80 3.31
CA ILE A 583 7.13 23.25 3.26
C ILE A 583 8.09 23.99 4.18
N TRP A 584 9.03 23.25 4.76
CA TRP A 584 10.09 23.81 5.60
C TRP A 584 11.27 24.26 4.76
N LEU A 585 11.98 25.26 5.27
CA LEU A 585 13.21 25.74 4.70
C LEU A 585 14.39 25.24 5.53
N ALA A 586 15.40 24.62 4.92
CA ALA A 586 16.60 24.16 5.62
C ALA A 586 17.85 24.92 5.14
N LEU A 587 18.50 25.70 6.00
CA LEU A 587 19.62 26.59 5.62
C LEU A 587 20.84 26.38 6.51
N TYR A 588 21.93 25.89 5.95
CA TYR A 588 23.16 25.67 6.72
C TYR A 588 24.43 25.92 5.90
N PRO A 589 24.83 27.21 5.74
CA PRO A 589 25.97 27.61 4.92
C PRO A 589 27.31 27.24 5.56
N ASN A 590 28.39 27.39 4.78
CA ASN A 590 29.75 27.33 5.32
C ASN A 590 30.06 28.55 6.21
N GLY A 591 30.95 28.39 7.18
CA GLY A 591 31.39 29.40 8.17
C GLY A 591 32.28 30.53 7.63
N GLY A 592 32.47 30.62 6.31
CA GLY A 592 33.04 31.82 5.65
C GLY A 592 34.52 31.74 5.24
N ASP A 593 35.23 30.68 5.58
CA ASP A 593 36.63 30.55 5.20
C ASP A 593 36.82 29.75 3.87
N VAL A 594 37.77 30.14 3.01
CA VAL A 594 37.92 29.65 1.62
C VAL A 594 38.89 28.46 1.48
N TYR A 595 38.51 27.42 0.74
CA TYR A 595 39.39 26.28 0.40
C TYR A 595 40.30 26.67 -0.77
N ASP A 596 41.61 26.46 -0.63
CA ASP A 596 42.56 26.59 -1.72
C ASP A 596 42.84 25.18 -2.28
N PRO A 597 42.17 24.76 -3.37
CA PRO A 597 42.33 23.42 -3.93
C PRO A 597 43.74 23.16 -4.49
N ALA A 598 44.50 24.20 -4.84
CA ALA A 598 45.87 24.05 -5.33
C ALA A 598 46.84 23.68 -4.20
N ASN A 599 46.64 24.24 -3.01
CA ASN A 599 47.50 23.98 -1.86
C ASN A 599 46.92 22.96 -0.86
N ARG A 600 45.69 22.45 -1.10
CA ARG A 600 44.93 21.60 -0.17
C ARG A 600 44.88 22.18 1.25
N THR A 601 44.95 23.50 1.35
CA THR A 601 44.96 24.23 2.62
C THR A 601 43.83 25.23 2.63
N TRP A 602 43.37 25.52 3.82
CA TRP A 602 42.27 26.42 4.05
C TRP A 602 42.83 27.81 4.39
N ARG A 603 42.38 28.86 3.69
CA ARG A 603 42.72 30.24 4.04
C ARG A 603 41.66 30.78 4.99
N ILE A 604 42.09 31.33 6.13
CA ILE A 604 41.24 32.07 7.07
C ILE A 604 40.92 33.41 6.41
N ARG A 605 39.65 33.74 6.26
CA ARG A 605 39.28 35.08 5.80
C ARG A 605 39.46 36.05 6.98
N GLU A 606 40.08 37.20 6.78
CA GLU A 606 40.09 38.26 7.79
C GLU A 606 38.63 38.56 8.18
N ARG A 607 38.27 38.26 9.43
CA ARG A 607 36.90 38.29 9.96
C ARG A 607 36.39 39.74 9.98
N GLY A 608 35.78 40.17 8.88
CA GLY A 608 35.12 41.47 8.74
C GLY A 608 33.58 41.44 8.86
N GLY A 609 32.95 40.27 8.95
CA GLY A 609 31.49 40.11 9.04
C GLY A 609 31.08 39.12 10.13
N ASN A 610 29.90 39.34 10.74
CA ASN A 610 29.35 38.48 11.78
C ASN A 610 28.45 37.43 11.11
N TRP A 611 29.02 36.27 10.75
CA TRP A 611 28.31 35.18 10.07
C TRP A 611 26.96 34.82 10.70
N ALA A 612 26.89 34.80 12.02
CA ALA A 612 25.65 34.51 12.75
C ALA A 612 24.61 35.63 12.55
N GLN A 613 25.04 36.90 12.58
CA GLN A 613 24.14 38.01 12.29
C GLN A 613 23.65 37.97 10.84
N ASP A 614 24.55 37.78 9.87
CA ASP A 614 24.20 37.78 8.44
C ASP A 614 23.16 36.69 8.12
N LEU A 615 23.41 35.47 8.58
CA LEU A 615 22.46 34.37 8.44
C LEU A 615 21.16 34.62 9.23
N GLY A 616 21.27 35.22 10.42
CA GLY A 616 20.13 35.57 11.25
C GLY A 616 19.20 36.59 10.61
N GLU A 617 19.77 37.60 9.93
CA GLU A 617 19.02 38.61 9.17
C GLU A 617 18.29 37.97 7.98
N ILE A 618 18.95 37.08 7.24
CA ILE A 618 18.33 36.30 6.16
C ILE A 618 17.12 35.51 6.69
N VAL A 619 17.29 34.77 7.81
CA VAL A 619 16.22 33.96 8.41
C VAL A 619 15.07 34.82 8.91
N LYS A 620 15.34 35.96 9.55
CA LYS A 620 14.31 36.91 9.99
C LYS A 620 13.54 37.49 8.79
N GLY A 621 14.23 37.78 7.69
CA GLY A 621 13.64 38.34 6.46
C GLY A 621 12.67 37.39 5.74
N VAL A 622 12.88 36.07 5.85
CA VAL A 622 12.00 35.05 5.25
C VAL A 622 11.05 34.39 6.25
N ARG A 623 11.03 34.88 7.49
CA ARG A 623 10.17 34.33 8.56
C ARG A 623 8.70 34.54 8.18
N GLY A 624 7.93 33.45 8.15
CA GLY A 624 6.50 33.46 7.79
C GLY A 624 6.21 33.10 6.33
N ASP A 625 7.22 33.09 5.46
CA ASP A 625 7.09 32.61 4.07
C ASP A 625 7.06 31.08 3.97
N TRP A 626 7.53 30.40 5.02
CA TRP A 626 7.75 28.95 5.07
C TRP A 626 6.96 28.31 6.21
N GLY A 627 6.62 27.02 6.08
CA GLY A 627 5.92 26.24 7.11
C GLY A 627 6.75 26.07 8.39
N GLY A 628 8.06 26.23 8.28
CA GLY A 628 9.02 26.45 9.36
C GLY A 628 10.44 26.50 8.81
N ILE A 629 11.42 26.82 9.65
CA ILE A 629 12.80 27.05 9.22
C ILE A 629 13.74 26.23 10.12
N ILE A 630 14.53 25.37 9.49
CA ILE A 630 15.70 24.71 10.07
C ILE A 630 16.90 25.57 9.64
N VAL A 631 17.61 26.14 10.60
CA VAL A 631 18.82 26.91 10.31
C VAL A 631 20.00 26.32 11.04
N GLY A 632 21.13 26.39 10.36
CA GLY A 632 22.33 25.72 10.72
C GLY A 632 23.58 26.23 10.02
N GLY A 633 24.57 25.37 9.88
CA GLY A 633 25.91 25.65 9.40
C GLY A 633 26.60 24.33 9.08
N CYS A 634 27.29 24.32 7.95
CA CYS A 634 28.04 23.19 7.43
C CYS A 634 29.54 23.38 7.78
N CYS A 635 30.44 23.32 6.79
CA CYS A 635 31.87 23.38 6.98
C CYS A 635 32.27 24.69 7.69
N ARG A 636 33.23 24.57 8.59
CA ARG A 636 33.86 25.64 9.40
C ARG A 636 32.93 26.37 10.34
N THR A 637 31.90 25.68 10.84
CA THR A 637 31.01 26.17 11.89
C THR A 637 31.15 25.34 13.17
N GLY A 638 31.45 25.99 14.29
CA GLY A 638 31.55 25.37 15.62
C GLY A 638 30.44 25.81 16.59
N PRO A 639 30.42 25.28 17.82
CA PRO A 639 29.48 25.60 18.91
C PRO A 639 29.34 27.10 19.20
N GLU A 640 30.42 27.87 19.06
CA GLU A 640 30.38 29.29 19.34
C GLU A 640 29.56 30.06 18.30
N GLU A 641 29.71 29.75 17.02
CA GLU A 641 28.87 30.33 15.96
C GLU A 641 27.39 29.95 16.13
N ILE A 642 27.10 28.76 16.66
CA ILE A 642 25.71 28.31 16.97
C ILE A 642 25.12 29.15 18.07
N LYS A 643 25.90 29.33 19.13
CA LYS A 643 25.48 30.06 20.30
C LYS A 643 25.16 31.50 19.93
N GLN A 644 25.99 32.11 19.09
CA GLN A 644 25.75 33.44 18.55
C GLN A 644 24.49 33.48 17.67
N LEU A 645 24.26 32.51 16.77
CA LEU A 645 23.02 32.52 15.98
C LEU A 645 21.79 32.31 16.88
N SER A 646 21.85 31.34 17.78
CA SER A 646 20.76 31.03 18.69
C SER A 646 20.35 32.24 19.53
N GLN A 647 21.33 32.99 20.05
CA GLN A 647 21.08 34.24 20.76
C GLN A 647 20.49 35.34 19.87
N TYR A 648 20.82 35.37 18.58
CA TYR A 648 20.31 36.35 17.64
C TYR A 648 18.87 36.05 17.16
N LEU A 649 18.48 34.77 17.12
CA LEU A 649 17.19 34.31 16.61
C LEU A 649 16.08 34.16 17.66
N LEU A 650 16.47 34.03 18.93
CA LEU A 650 15.61 34.23 20.11
C LEU A 650 15.22 35.70 20.25
#